data_AF-A0A436ZT71-F1
#
_entry.id   AF-A0A436ZT71-F1
#
_cell.length_a   1.000
_cell.length_b   1.000
_cell.length_c   1.000
_cell.angle_alpha   90.00
_cell.angle_beta   90.00
_cell.angle_gamma   90.00
#
_symmetry.space_group_name_H-M   'P 1'
#
loop_
_entity.id
_entity.type
_entity.pdbx_description
1 polymer ?
#
loop_
_entity_poly.entity_id
_entity_poly.type
_entity_poly.pdbx_seq_one_letter_code
_entity_poly.pdbx_strand_id
1 'polypeptide(L)'
;MADVAEGQAPMPFFIGEHLPAPGSALSFDLLDRAARDSYNMISVHITNINYQTKVQAIIEEARSNGSNRIYIPGLEVEDVNIHPDDLVATGKVIGVTSQWVELDSLDPLVASASRQVLHHEIGYAGFCGLATLLIDGPKTAQQNMAGYCQSIVQGLAINAYLNINIMLPAFGPSLAPKQDDVDDPSQDTNRVPPDVLYDELTSWDIWNTIRTSARYTTRLGLGLQIEYSLPRTHTLKRWFAEPIRYLIIDSTAFLLNTKGYPVLTKPHQKLVTQFARKNPLYLLSNTRHAEFEPEDPADAEFPPLVPTAPKGGARQTMSITPVRRDDPESYRKYLHYHLINLPPPPPLDSFGAGYQDYLQSPLQPLADNLESMTYEVFEKDPVKYDQYEKAVALALQDLKQQGIEDICVAVVGAGRGPLVTRCLRAATNASIDITMFAIEKNPNAYTHLMKMNRDVWGGAVTLVKTDMRKWEPPSTYVHILVSELLGSFADNELSPECLDGVQRVLHPTVGINIPQSYTAHYTPIMAPKIHGDLLSRATSSNSVDIYEVPYVVMLTAIDFLSQNTNGEPNIHQAWEFKHPVPEDELEHDCGFNDHNQREAIAAFPISRRGVIHGIAGYFECVLYENANGTAIVELSTRPDTIDAKSKDMISWFAIYFPLRTPMPVPDDSEAQVSFWRHTDGRKVWYDWMVETFSFVLSSAEGGITSSPMTVLSQKSSSDYTRKRVPIAVSDICSSKKNGCLM
;
A
#
# COMPACT_ATOMS: atom_id res chain seq x y z
N MET A 1 -30.24 -21.20 -19.98
CA MET A 1 -30.17 -19.74 -20.19
C MET A 1 -29.44 -19.19 -18.98
N ALA A 2 -28.15 -18.95 -19.15
CA ALA A 2 -27.28 -18.44 -18.10
C ALA A 2 -27.39 -16.91 -18.13
N ASP A 3 -27.72 -16.32 -16.98
CA ASP A 3 -27.68 -14.87 -16.80
C ASP A 3 -26.23 -14.41 -17.03
N VAL A 4 -26.08 -13.62 -18.09
CA VAL A 4 -24.89 -12.88 -18.42
C VAL A 4 -24.78 -11.81 -17.34
N ALA A 5 -23.82 -11.97 -16.43
CA ALA A 5 -23.39 -10.90 -15.54
C ALA A 5 -23.17 -9.64 -16.39
N GLU A 6 -23.91 -8.57 -16.08
CA GLU A 6 -23.72 -7.27 -16.69
C GLU A 6 -22.25 -6.88 -16.56
N GLY A 7 -21.55 -6.88 -17.69
CA GLY A 7 -20.14 -6.56 -17.74
C GLY A 7 -19.94 -5.12 -17.27
N GLN A 8 -19.26 -4.94 -16.13
CA GLN A 8 -18.56 -3.71 -15.85
C GLN A 8 -17.72 -3.38 -17.08
N ALA A 9 -17.95 -2.19 -17.67
CA ALA A 9 -17.10 -1.70 -18.74
C ALA A 9 -15.63 -1.78 -18.28
N PRO A 10 -14.71 -2.32 -19.10
CA PRO A 10 -13.31 -2.39 -18.71
C PRO A 10 -12.82 -0.99 -18.37
N MET A 11 -12.17 -0.84 -17.21
CA MET A 11 -11.56 0.43 -16.81
C MET A 11 -10.72 0.96 -17.97
N PRO A 12 -10.95 2.20 -18.45
CA PRO A 12 -10.20 2.72 -19.57
C PRO A 12 -8.75 2.92 -19.14
N PHE A 13 -7.85 2.08 -19.66
CA PHE A 13 -6.41 2.25 -19.49
C PHE A 13 -5.92 3.38 -20.39
N PHE A 14 -5.24 4.38 -19.81
CA PHE A 14 -4.66 5.48 -20.56
C PHE A 14 -3.22 5.18 -20.90
N ILE A 15 -2.93 5.07 -22.20
CA ILE A 15 -1.58 4.87 -22.73
C ILE A 15 -1.21 6.09 -23.56
N GLY A 16 -0.10 6.74 -23.20
CA GLY A 16 0.46 7.88 -23.91
C GLY A 16 1.81 7.60 -24.54
N GLU A 17 2.18 8.45 -25.49
CA GLU A 17 3.53 8.49 -26.08
C GLU A 17 4.39 9.50 -25.29
N HIS A 18 5.58 9.06 -24.88
CA HIS A 18 6.56 9.91 -24.21
C HIS A 18 7.56 10.44 -25.22
N LEU A 19 7.48 11.74 -25.52
CA LEU A 19 8.35 12.44 -26.47
C LEU A 19 9.31 13.40 -25.74
N PRO A 20 10.52 12.97 -25.37
CA PRO A 20 11.47 13.81 -24.65
C PRO A 20 12.36 14.67 -25.56
N ALA A 21 12.14 14.74 -26.87
CA ALA A 21 13.03 15.48 -27.78
C ALA A 21 12.83 17.02 -27.66
N PRO A 22 13.87 17.80 -27.28
CA PRO A 22 13.78 19.26 -27.23
C PRO A 22 13.75 19.82 -28.66
N GLY A 23 12.59 20.25 -29.13
CA GLY A 23 12.43 20.83 -30.47
C GLY A 23 11.07 20.66 -31.12
N SER A 24 10.19 19.83 -30.54
CA SER A 24 8.84 19.62 -31.05
C SER A 24 7.84 20.54 -30.35
N ALA A 25 7.38 21.56 -31.07
CA ALA A 25 6.22 22.34 -30.63
C ALA A 25 4.97 21.43 -30.63
N LEU A 26 4.05 21.66 -29.69
CA LEU A 26 2.75 21.00 -29.72
C LEU A 26 1.99 21.49 -30.96
N SER A 27 1.91 20.65 -31.99
CA SER A 27 1.19 20.95 -33.23
C SER A 27 -0.09 20.12 -33.36
N PHE A 28 -1.02 20.59 -34.18
CA PHE A 28 -2.22 19.83 -34.52
C PHE A 28 -1.87 18.49 -35.17
N ASP A 29 -0.85 18.47 -36.03
CA ASP A 29 -0.39 17.28 -36.73
C ASP A 29 0.17 16.22 -35.76
N LEU A 30 0.88 16.66 -34.70
CA LEU A 30 1.38 15.77 -33.67
C LEU A 30 0.25 15.08 -32.90
N LEU A 31 -0.83 15.82 -32.64
CA LEU A 31 -2.01 15.31 -31.94
C LEU A 31 -2.87 14.42 -32.83
N ASP A 32 -3.06 14.80 -34.10
CA ASP A 32 -3.76 13.97 -35.08
C ASP A 32 -3.01 12.64 -35.30
N ARG A 33 -1.68 12.68 -35.35
CA ARG A 33 -0.85 11.47 -35.35
C ARG A 33 -1.05 10.63 -34.10
N ALA A 34 -0.91 11.19 -32.91
CA ALA A 34 -1.12 10.44 -31.67
C ALA A 34 -2.53 9.81 -31.62
N ALA A 35 -3.54 10.52 -32.13
CA ALA A 35 -4.90 10.00 -32.28
C ALA A 35 -5.01 8.87 -33.31
N ARG A 36 -4.35 8.97 -34.47
CA ARG A 36 -4.27 7.89 -35.48
C ARG A 36 -3.62 6.64 -34.90
N ASP A 37 -2.53 6.81 -34.16
CA ASP A 37 -1.84 5.73 -33.46
C ASP A 37 -2.61 5.23 -32.22
N SER A 38 -3.78 5.84 -31.94
CA SER A 38 -4.69 5.53 -30.84
C SER A 38 -4.08 5.69 -29.44
N TYR A 39 -3.13 6.61 -29.29
CA TYR A 39 -2.69 7.10 -27.98
C TYR A 39 -3.75 8.03 -27.36
N ASN A 40 -3.90 7.95 -26.04
CA ASN A 40 -4.87 8.77 -25.30
C ASN A 40 -4.23 10.00 -24.64
N MET A 41 -2.90 10.03 -24.56
CA MET A 41 -2.12 11.09 -23.93
C MET A 41 -0.81 11.30 -24.70
N ILE A 42 -0.20 12.47 -24.54
CA ILE A 42 1.11 12.79 -25.09
C ILE A 42 1.89 13.64 -24.09
N SER A 43 3.19 13.39 -23.95
CA SER A 43 4.05 14.28 -23.17
C SER A 43 4.82 15.24 -24.08
N VAL A 44 4.90 16.52 -23.71
CA VAL A 44 5.60 17.54 -24.50
C VAL A 44 6.42 18.45 -23.57
N HIS A 45 7.61 18.85 -24.02
CA HIS A 45 8.44 19.83 -23.30
C HIS A 45 7.77 21.19 -23.24
N ILE A 46 7.82 21.87 -22.10
CA ILE A 46 7.22 23.20 -21.96
C ILE A 46 7.98 24.23 -22.83
N THR A 47 9.32 24.17 -22.80
CA THR A 47 10.21 25.08 -23.50
C THR A 47 11.03 24.37 -24.56
N ASN A 48 11.62 25.15 -25.47
CA ASN A 48 12.34 24.62 -26.63
C ASN A 48 13.85 24.95 -26.59
N ILE A 49 14.56 24.56 -27.65
CA ILE A 49 16.01 24.74 -27.78
C ILE A 49 16.44 26.22 -27.82
N ASN A 50 15.56 27.14 -28.25
CA ASN A 50 15.87 28.58 -28.25
C ASN A 50 16.06 29.08 -26.82
N TYR A 51 15.16 28.70 -25.92
CA TYR A 51 15.25 29.08 -24.52
C TYR A 51 16.50 28.50 -23.85
N GLN A 52 16.84 27.23 -24.14
CA GLN A 52 18.09 26.62 -23.69
C GLN A 52 19.30 27.43 -24.14
N THR A 53 19.38 27.77 -25.43
CA THR A 53 20.50 28.52 -26.00
C THR A 53 20.63 29.91 -25.36
N LYS A 54 19.50 30.60 -25.16
CA LYS A 54 19.41 31.90 -24.49
C LYS A 54 19.95 31.83 -23.05
N VAL A 55 19.53 30.83 -22.28
CA VAL A 55 19.99 30.65 -20.88
C VAL A 55 21.48 30.31 -20.82
N GLN A 56 21.97 29.42 -21.69
CA GLN A 56 23.38 29.05 -21.73
C GLN A 56 24.28 30.26 -22.06
N ALA A 57 23.86 31.12 -23.00
CA ALA A 57 24.58 32.35 -23.32
C ALA A 57 24.67 33.29 -22.11
N ILE A 58 23.59 33.45 -21.33
CA ILE A 58 23.58 34.29 -20.12
C ILE A 58 24.50 33.71 -19.03
N ILE A 59 24.53 32.37 -18.87
CA ILE A 59 25.43 31.71 -17.91
C ILE A 59 26.89 31.96 -18.29
N GLU A 60 27.22 31.81 -19.57
CA GLU A 60 28.59 31.99 -20.04
C GLU A 60 29.05 33.46 -19.96
N GLU A 61 28.15 34.40 -20.28
CA GLU A 61 28.41 35.83 -20.08
C GLU A 61 28.66 36.15 -18.59
N ALA A 62 27.80 35.66 -17.69
CA ALA A 62 27.96 35.87 -16.25
C ALA A 62 29.28 35.29 -15.72
N ARG A 63 29.66 34.10 -16.20
CA ARG A 63 30.94 33.44 -15.88
C ARG A 63 32.12 34.26 -16.37
N SER A 64 32.08 34.76 -17.61
CA SER A 64 33.15 35.59 -18.18
C SER A 64 33.35 36.91 -17.41
N ASN A 65 32.25 37.46 -16.88
CA ASN A 65 32.25 38.69 -16.08
C ASN A 65 32.59 38.45 -14.59
N GLY A 66 32.84 37.21 -14.16
CA GLY A 66 33.11 36.87 -12.76
C GLY A 66 31.94 37.16 -11.82
N SER A 67 30.70 37.17 -12.32
CA SER A 67 29.51 37.39 -11.50
C SER A 67 29.19 36.15 -10.68
N ASN A 68 28.75 36.34 -9.45
CA ASN A 68 28.23 35.27 -8.58
C ASN A 68 26.70 35.22 -8.56
N ARG A 69 26.04 36.05 -9.37
CA ARG A 69 24.58 36.14 -9.46
C ARG A 69 24.15 36.18 -10.92
N ILE A 70 23.03 35.53 -11.19
CA ILE A 70 22.44 35.44 -12.53
C ILE A 70 20.95 35.67 -12.44
N TYR A 71 20.43 36.40 -13.41
CA TYR A 71 19.00 36.58 -13.64
C TYR A 71 18.66 35.98 -15.00
N ILE A 72 17.69 35.07 -15.01
CA ILE A 72 17.16 34.52 -16.24
C ILE A 72 15.87 35.29 -16.54
N PRO A 73 15.71 35.87 -17.75
CA PRO A 73 14.47 36.54 -18.14
C PRO A 73 13.31 35.54 -18.25
N GLY A 74 12.08 36.03 -18.13
CA GLY A 74 10.87 35.24 -18.33
C GLY A 74 10.76 34.70 -19.77
N LEU A 75 9.84 33.75 -19.96
CA LEU A 75 9.58 33.10 -21.24
C LEU A 75 8.94 34.05 -22.26
N GLU A 76 9.42 33.99 -23.49
CA GLU A 76 8.83 34.65 -24.66
C GLU A 76 8.08 33.64 -25.55
N VAL A 77 7.38 34.12 -26.58
CA VAL A 77 6.56 33.25 -27.45
C VAL A 77 7.44 32.25 -28.21
N GLU A 78 8.65 32.65 -28.57
CA GLU A 78 9.62 31.86 -29.31
C GLU A 78 10.35 30.82 -28.43
N ASP A 79 10.18 30.91 -27.10
CA ASP A 79 10.84 30.06 -26.10
C ASP A 79 10.01 28.80 -25.74
N VAL A 80 8.72 28.76 -26.10
CA VAL A 80 7.75 27.75 -25.63
C VAL A 80 7.23 26.84 -26.74
N ASN A 81 6.84 25.61 -26.38
CA ASN A 81 6.21 24.64 -27.28
C ASN A 81 4.70 24.51 -27.07
N ILE A 82 4.18 25.04 -25.96
CA ILE A 82 2.77 24.92 -25.58
C ILE A 82 2.15 26.31 -25.42
N HIS A 83 0.86 26.42 -25.72
CA HIS A 83 0.07 27.61 -25.49
C HIS A 83 -1.25 27.24 -24.80
N PRO A 84 -1.91 28.18 -24.09
CA PRO A 84 -3.24 27.94 -23.56
C PRO A 84 -4.22 27.64 -24.70
N ASP A 85 -4.66 26.40 -24.78
CA ASP A 85 -5.59 25.90 -25.81
C ASP A 85 -6.52 24.86 -25.17
N ASP A 86 -7.70 24.67 -25.76
CA ASP A 86 -8.71 23.70 -25.34
C ASP A 86 -8.12 22.29 -25.25
N LEU A 87 -7.15 21.98 -26.11
CA LEU A 87 -6.42 20.71 -26.13
C LEU A 87 -5.61 20.48 -24.86
N VAL A 88 -4.93 21.51 -24.34
CA VAL A 88 -4.21 21.44 -23.06
C VAL A 88 -5.21 21.27 -21.91
N ALA A 89 -6.35 21.95 -21.99
CA ALA A 89 -7.43 21.84 -21.01
C ALA A 89 -8.13 20.47 -21.01
N THR A 90 -8.01 19.66 -22.08
CA THR A 90 -8.57 18.29 -22.10
C THR A 90 -7.87 17.31 -21.16
N GLY A 91 -6.71 17.68 -20.59
CA GLY A 91 -5.93 16.81 -19.69
C GLY A 91 -5.17 15.69 -20.39
N LYS A 92 -5.15 15.66 -21.73
CA LYS A 92 -4.40 14.67 -22.53
C LYS A 92 -2.94 15.03 -22.74
N VAL A 93 -2.56 16.28 -22.46
CA VAL A 93 -1.18 16.78 -22.59
C VAL A 93 -0.51 16.74 -21.22
N ILE A 94 0.67 16.13 -21.18
CA ILE A 94 1.52 16.04 -19.99
C ILE A 94 2.73 16.96 -20.23
N GLY A 95 2.93 17.96 -19.38
CA GLY A 95 4.10 18.82 -19.52
C GLY A 95 5.36 18.12 -19.01
N VAL A 96 6.46 18.27 -19.73
CA VAL A 96 7.79 17.82 -19.32
C VAL A 96 8.66 19.06 -19.14
N THR A 97 9.38 19.13 -18.03
CA THR A 97 10.35 20.22 -17.81
C THR A 97 11.65 19.96 -18.57
N SER A 98 12.39 21.03 -18.83
CA SER A 98 13.69 20.96 -19.50
C SER A 98 14.67 19.98 -18.84
N GLN A 99 15.10 18.95 -19.58
CA GLN A 99 16.02 17.91 -19.06
C GLN A 99 17.46 18.41 -18.89
N TRP A 100 17.84 19.51 -19.54
CA TRP A 100 19.18 20.09 -19.43
C TRP A 100 19.38 20.87 -18.12
N VAL A 101 18.31 21.12 -17.37
CA VAL A 101 18.34 21.78 -16.06
C VAL A 101 19.10 20.90 -15.06
N GLU A 102 19.87 21.54 -14.16
CA GLU A 102 20.67 20.88 -13.12
C GLU A 102 20.38 21.53 -11.76
N LEU A 103 19.27 21.12 -11.12
CA LEU A 103 18.80 21.70 -9.85
C LEU A 103 19.75 21.41 -8.68
N ASP A 104 20.56 20.36 -8.79
CA ASP A 104 21.58 19.91 -7.87
C ASP A 104 23.01 20.23 -8.32
N SER A 105 23.18 21.13 -9.30
CA SER A 105 24.53 21.56 -9.70
C SER A 105 25.32 22.15 -8.53
N LEU A 106 26.61 21.84 -8.48
CA LEU A 106 27.55 22.46 -7.54
C LEU A 106 28.00 23.85 -7.99
N ASP A 107 27.82 24.20 -9.27
CA ASP A 107 28.05 25.55 -9.77
C ASP A 107 26.87 26.46 -9.34
N PRO A 108 27.09 27.47 -8.48
CA PRO A 108 26.01 28.34 -8.00
C PRO A 108 25.28 29.08 -9.12
N LEU A 109 25.95 29.40 -10.23
CA LEU A 109 25.33 30.06 -11.38
C LEU A 109 24.38 29.10 -12.09
N VAL A 110 24.83 27.87 -12.37
CA VAL A 110 24.02 26.83 -13.02
C VAL A 110 22.84 26.45 -12.14
N ALA A 111 23.05 26.24 -10.83
CA ALA A 111 21.96 25.91 -9.90
C ALA A 111 20.94 27.05 -9.80
N SER A 112 21.40 28.32 -9.76
CA SER A 112 20.51 29.48 -9.71
C SER A 112 19.74 29.71 -11.02
N ALA A 113 20.37 29.47 -12.17
CA ALA A 113 19.73 29.55 -13.48
C ALA A 113 18.69 28.42 -13.64
N SER A 114 19.09 27.18 -13.33
CA SER A 114 18.26 25.98 -13.37
C SER A 114 16.99 26.12 -12.54
N ARG A 115 17.11 26.67 -11.33
CA ARG A 115 15.95 26.96 -10.48
C ARG A 115 15.02 28.03 -11.07
N GLN A 116 15.56 29.12 -11.64
CA GLN A 116 14.74 30.15 -12.29
C GLN A 116 14.01 29.59 -13.52
N VAL A 117 14.69 28.78 -14.32
CA VAL A 117 14.10 28.06 -15.46
C VAL A 117 12.94 27.19 -15.01
N LEU A 118 13.15 26.34 -14.00
CA LEU A 118 12.08 25.50 -13.45
C LEU A 118 10.90 26.34 -12.95
N HIS A 119 11.17 27.48 -12.31
CA HIS A 119 10.10 28.36 -11.83
C HIS A 119 9.29 28.96 -12.98
N HIS A 120 9.95 29.39 -14.06
CA HIS A 120 9.27 29.88 -15.26
C HIS A 120 8.42 28.79 -15.91
N GLU A 121 8.97 27.57 -16.03
CA GLU A 121 8.27 26.43 -16.62
C GLU A 121 7.03 26.02 -15.79
N ILE A 122 7.15 25.92 -14.46
CA ILE A 122 6.00 25.61 -13.58
C ILE A 122 4.94 26.71 -13.66
N GLY A 123 5.36 27.98 -13.63
CA GLY A 123 4.45 29.12 -13.74
C GLY A 123 3.69 29.11 -15.07
N TYR A 124 4.40 28.87 -16.17
CA TYR A 124 3.81 28.85 -17.51
C TYR A 124 2.93 27.62 -17.75
N ALA A 125 3.33 26.45 -17.25
CA ALA A 125 2.49 25.25 -17.28
C ALA A 125 1.17 25.47 -16.55
N GLY A 126 1.23 26.09 -15.38
CA GLY A 126 0.04 26.47 -14.62
C GLY A 126 -0.85 27.47 -15.36
N PHE A 127 -0.25 28.46 -16.04
CA PHE A 127 -0.97 29.41 -16.89
C PHE A 127 -1.66 28.74 -18.09
N CYS A 128 -1.01 27.76 -18.72
CA CYS A 128 -1.60 26.98 -19.82
C CYS A 128 -2.72 26.02 -19.36
N GLY A 129 -2.92 25.85 -18.05
CA GLY A 129 -3.94 24.96 -17.50
C GLY A 129 -3.54 23.48 -17.45
N LEU A 130 -2.24 23.17 -17.51
CA LEU A 130 -1.78 21.79 -17.35
C LEU A 130 -2.14 21.26 -15.95
N ALA A 131 -2.60 20.01 -15.88
CA ALA A 131 -2.92 19.36 -14.62
C ALA A 131 -1.69 18.70 -13.96
N THR A 132 -0.65 18.42 -14.75
CA THR A 132 0.43 17.51 -14.36
C THR A 132 1.74 17.83 -15.08
N LEU A 133 2.85 17.72 -14.36
CA LEU A 133 4.21 17.87 -14.87
C LEU A 133 5.08 16.66 -14.53
N LEU A 134 5.97 16.33 -15.45
CA LEU A 134 7.08 15.39 -15.27
C LEU A 134 8.38 16.19 -15.12
N ILE A 135 9.13 15.90 -14.05
CA ILE A 135 10.43 16.49 -13.77
C ILE A 135 11.45 15.35 -13.63
N ASP A 136 12.59 15.45 -14.31
CA ASP A 136 13.68 14.48 -14.16
C ASP A 136 14.22 14.46 -12.73
N GLY A 137 14.63 13.27 -12.27
CA GLY A 137 15.33 13.10 -11.00
C GLY A 137 16.67 13.85 -10.93
N PRO A 138 17.27 13.95 -9.73
CA PRO A 138 18.56 14.59 -9.53
C PRO A 138 19.69 13.87 -10.30
N LYS A 139 20.62 14.64 -10.89
CA LYS A 139 21.77 14.13 -11.67
C LYS A 139 23.03 13.94 -10.82
N THR A 140 23.16 14.69 -9.74
CA THR A 140 24.28 14.71 -8.80
C THR A 140 23.78 14.57 -7.36
N ALA A 141 22.78 13.72 -7.16
CA ALA A 141 22.11 13.48 -5.87
C ALA A 141 23.09 13.27 -4.70
N GLN A 142 24.21 12.57 -4.93
CA GLN A 142 25.23 12.32 -3.91
C GLN A 142 25.90 13.59 -3.38
N GLN A 143 26.02 14.61 -4.22
CA GLN A 143 26.74 15.84 -3.92
C GLN A 143 25.80 16.91 -3.35
N ASN A 144 24.59 17.04 -3.90
CA ASN A 144 23.68 18.13 -3.56
C ASN A 144 22.18 17.76 -3.62
N MET A 145 21.80 16.67 -2.93
CA MET A 145 20.39 16.29 -2.80
C MET A 145 19.51 17.40 -2.21
N ALA A 146 20.05 18.17 -1.26
CA ALA A 146 19.34 19.24 -0.58
C ALA A 146 18.95 20.38 -1.56
N GLY A 147 19.82 20.72 -2.51
CA GLY A 147 19.54 21.72 -3.54
C GLY A 147 18.38 21.31 -4.46
N TYR A 148 18.35 20.02 -4.86
CA TYR A 148 17.23 19.47 -5.62
C TYR A 148 15.93 19.52 -4.80
N CYS A 149 15.93 19.00 -3.58
CA CYS A 149 14.76 19.02 -2.70
C CYS A 149 14.22 20.44 -2.46
N GLN A 150 15.12 21.40 -2.22
CA GLN A 150 14.74 22.81 -2.06
C GLN A 150 14.04 23.34 -3.31
N SER A 151 14.56 23.04 -4.50
CA SER A 151 13.99 23.49 -5.77
C SER A 151 12.60 22.89 -6.01
N ILE A 152 12.39 21.61 -5.68
CA ILE A 152 11.06 20.97 -5.79
C ILE A 152 10.06 21.57 -4.79
N VAL A 153 10.47 21.79 -3.53
CA VAL A 153 9.59 22.40 -2.51
C VAL A 153 9.20 23.83 -2.91
N GLN A 154 10.13 24.62 -3.45
CA GLN A 154 9.82 25.94 -3.98
C GLN A 154 8.91 25.86 -5.20
N GLY A 155 9.18 24.93 -6.13
CA GLY A 155 8.34 24.70 -7.31
C GLY A 155 6.89 24.35 -6.95
N LEU A 156 6.68 23.48 -5.95
CA LEU A 156 5.36 23.16 -5.42
C LEU A 156 4.60 24.40 -4.92
N ALA A 157 5.30 25.43 -4.42
CA ALA A 157 4.66 26.65 -3.93
C ALA A 157 4.24 27.63 -5.04
N ILE A 158 4.77 27.49 -6.26
CA ILE A 158 4.50 28.40 -7.40
C ILE A 158 3.07 28.25 -7.90
N ASN A 159 2.57 27.01 -7.98
CA ASN A 159 1.22 26.72 -8.43
C ASN A 159 0.51 25.79 -7.43
N ALA A 160 -0.71 26.15 -7.03
CA ALA A 160 -1.45 25.43 -6.00
C ALA A 160 -2.12 24.13 -6.50
N TYR A 161 -2.33 23.98 -7.81
CA TYR A 161 -3.15 22.91 -8.38
C TYR A 161 -2.35 21.89 -9.19
N LEU A 162 -1.18 22.29 -9.70
CA LEU A 162 -0.34 21.45 -10.53
C LEU A 162 0.21 20.26 -9.74
N ASN A 163 0.06 19.07 -10.33
CA ASN A 163 0.67 17.84 -9.85
C ASN A 163 2.09 17.72 -10.39
N ILE A 164 3.08 17.57 -9.51
CA ILE A 164 4.48 17.39 -9.89
C ILE A 164 4.84 15.92 -9.72
N ASN A 165 5.46 15.32 -10.73
CA ASN A 165 5.85 13.92 -10.70
C ASN A 165 7.33 13.79 -11.03
N ILE A 166 8.09 13.20 -10.12
CA ILE A 166 9.52 13.00 -10.30
C ILE A 166 9.74 11.71 -11.06
N MET A 167 10.49 11.78 -12.15
CA MET A 167 10.89 10.61 -12.93
C MET A 167 12.13 9.97 -12.33
N LEU A 168 12.02 8.70 -11.95
CA LEU A 168 13.14 7.92 -11.41
C LEU A 168 13.13 6.50 -11.98
N PRO A 169 14.31 5.90 -12.22
CA PRO A 169 14.42 4.51 -12.64
C PRO A 169 14.04 3.56 -11.51
N ALA A 170 13.34 2.48 -11.86
CA ALA A 170 12.95 1.44 -10.90
C ALA A 170 14.16 0.65 -10.38
N PHE A 171 15.14 0.41 -11.24
CA PHE A 171 16.44 -0.11 -10.86
C PHE A 171 17.35 1.05 -10.44
N GLY A 172 18.38 0.77 -9.63
CA GLY A 172 19.41 1.73 -9.23
C GLY A 172 19.90 2.59 -10.40
N PRO A 173 20.51 3.73 -10.10
CA PRO A 173 20.47 4.87 -11.01
C PRO A 173 21.00 4.58 -12.41
N SER A 174 20.24 4.99 -13.42
CA SER A 174 20.84 5.51 -14.65
C SER A 174 21.37 6.92 -14.33
N LEU A 175 22.39 7.00 -13.47
CA LEU A 175 23.21 8.21 -13.23
C LEU A 175 24.45 8.18 -14.14
N ALA A 176 24.54 7.22 -15.06
CA ALA A 176 25.61 7.19 -16.03
C ALA A 176 25.39 8.34 -17.03
N PRO A 177 26.33 9.27 -17.18
CA PRO A 177 26.45 9.98 -18.44
C PRO A 177 26.60 8.92 -19.55
N LYS A 178 26.07 9.21 -20.74
CA LYS A 178 26.01 8.22 -21.83
C LYS A 178 27.44 7.71 -22.09
N GLN A 179 27.59 6.52 -22.66
CA GLN A 179 28.90 5.92 -22.92
C GLN A 179 29.84 6.80 -23.77
N ASP A 180 29.31 7.86 -24.40
CA ASP A 180 30.03 8.91 -25.13
C ASP A 180 30.74 9.94 -24.23
N ASP A 181 30.37 10.07 -22.95
CA ASP A 181 30.95 11.05 -22.01
C ASP A 181 32.23 10.54 -21.31
N VAL A 182 32.68 9.31 -21.62
CA VAL A 182 33.92 8.71 -21.10
C VAL A 182 35.11 8.99 -22.04
N ASP A 183 34.86 9.47 -23.26
CA ASP A 183 35.90 9.70 -24.28
C ASP A 183 36.31 11.18 -24.44
N ASP A 184 35.90 12.08 -23.55
CA ASP A 184 36.45 13.45 -23.49
C ASP A 184 37.66 13.52 -22.53
N PRO A 185 38.91 13.66 -23.03
CA PRO A 185 40.11 13.70 -22.19
C PRO A 185 40.26 15.01 -21.40
N SER A 186 39.31 15.95 -21.50
CA SER A 186 39.44 17.31 -20.95
C SER A 186 38.78 17.54 -19.59
N GLN A 187 38.11 16.55 -18.99
CA GLN A 187 37.54 16.71 -17.64
C GLN A 187 38.50 16.29 -16.52
N ASP A 188 38.77 17.28 -15.67
CA ASP A 188 39.61 17.30 -14.47
C ASP A 188 39.44 16.04 -13.60
N THR A 189 40.52 15.28 -13.40
CA THR A 189 40.57 13.98 -12.68
C THR A 189 40.34 14.08 -11.16
N ASN A 190 39.73 15.16 -10.67
CA ASN A 190 39.54 15.45 -9.25
C ASN A 190 38.08 15.33 -8.75
N ARG A 191 37.16 14.74 -9.54
CA ARG A 191 35.72 14.64 -9.18
C ARG A 191 35.20 13.22 -9.01
N VAL A 192 35.88 12.37 -8.24
CA VAL A 192 35.24 11.15 -7.69
C VAL A 192 35.79 10.90 -6.28
N PRO A 193 35.01 11.02 -5.19
CA PRO A 193 35.32 10.29 -3.98
C PRO A 193 35.12 8.79 -4.28
N PRO A 194 36.15 7.94 -4.16
CA PRO A 194 35.96 6.50 -4.21
C PRO A 194 35.17 6.07 -2.97
N ASP A 195 34.30 5.06 -3.10
CA ASP A 195 33.55 4.36 -2.03
C ASP A 195 32.05 4.71 -1.80
N VAL A 196 31.29 5.18 -2.81
CA VAL A 196 29.82 5.17 -2.69
C VAL A 196 29.23 3.93 -3.37
N LEU A 197 28.83 2.95 -2.55
CA LEU A 197 28.11 1.75 -2.98
C LEU A 197 26.70 2.13 -3.45
N TYR A 198 26.47 2.08 -4.76
CA TYR A 198 25.13 2.07 -5.32
C TYR A 198 24.53 0.67 -5.18
N ASP A 199 23.32 0.60 -4.65
CA ASP A 199 22.55 -0.64 -4.56
C ASP A 199 21.16 -0.47 -5.19
N GLU A 200 20.37 -1.55 -5.16
CA GLU A 200 19.04 -1.60 -5.77
C GLU A 200 18.03 -0.62 -5.14
N LEU A 201 18.28 -0.10 -3.93
CA LEU A 201 17.39 0.81 -3.20
C LEU A 201 17.84 2.28 -3.28
N THR A 202 18.96 2.59 -3.92
CA THR A 202 19.47 3.97 -3.99
C THR A 202 18.48 4.92 -4.69
N SER A 203 17.85 4.51 -5.79
CA SER A 203 16.80 5.31 -6.45
C SER A 203 15.60 5.56 -5.52
N TRP A 204 15.27 4.58 -4.67
CA TRP A 204 14.22 4.74 -3.67
C TRP A 204 14.63 5.68 -2.53
N ASP A 205 15.89 5.68 -2.09
CA ASP A 205 16.39 6.62 -1.07
C ASP A 205 16.32 8.07 -1.55
N ILE A 206 16.64 8.29 -2.84
CA ILE A 206 16.47 9.58 -3.51
C ILE A 206 15.00 9.99 -3.41
N TRP A 207 14.07 9.14 -3.85
CA TRP A 207 12.64 9.41 -3.75
C TRP A 207 12.20 9.70 -2.31
N ASN A 208 12.56 8.84 -1.36
CA ASN A 208 12.25 8.97 0.06
C ASN A 208 12.70 10.33 0.61
N THR A 209 13.88 10.80 0.21
CA THR A 209 14.42 12.11 0.61
C THR A 209 13.60 13.27 0.02
N ILE A 210 13.21 13.19 -1.25
CA ILE A 210 12.37 14.20 -1.93
C ILE A 210 11.00 14.27 -1.24
N ARG A 211 10.28 13.14 -1.12
CA ARG A 211 8.93 13.14 -0.56
C ARG A 211 8.90 13.53 0.92
N THR A 212 9.93 13.18 1.68
CA THR A 212 10.07 13.59 3.09
C THR A 212 10.27 15.10 3.18
N SER A 213 11.14 15.66 2.34
CA SER A 213 11.38 17.12 2.27
C SER A 213 10.14 17.91 1.86
N ALA A 214 9.31 17.32 0.99
CA ALA A 214 8.01 17.86 0.56
C ALA A 214 6.85 17.54 1.52
N ARG A 215 7.13 16.99 2.71
CA ARG A 215 6.16 16.63 3.75
C ARG A 215 5.00 15.77 3.24
N TYR A 216 5.31 14.78 2.39
CA TYR A 216 4.35 13.80 1.86
C TYR A 216 3.13 14.45 1.18
N THR A 217 3.28 15.64 0.59
CA THR A 217 2.17 16.30 -0.09
C THR A 217 1.57 15.42 -1.19
N THR A 218 0.24 15.36 -1.25
CA THR A 218 -0.48 14.55 -2.23
C THR A 218 -0.34 15.05 -3.66
N ARG A 219 0.22 16.26 -3.89
CA ARG A 219 0.52 16.80 -5.24
C ARG A 219 1.82 16.27 -5.83
N LEU A 220 2.72 15.73 -5.00
CA LEU A 220 3.96 15.13 -5.43
C LEU A 220 3.75 13.63 -5.69
N GLY A 221 4.03 13.18 -6.91
CA GLY A 221 3.93 11.79 -7.33
C GLY A 221 5.22 11.26 -7.95
N LEU A 222 5.19 10.00 -8.35
CA LEU A 222 6.31 9.34 -9.03
C LEU A 222 5.95 8.93 -10.45
N GLY A 223 6.86 9.20 -11.39
CA GLY A 223 6.93 8.51 -12.68
C GLY A 223 8.03 7.46 -12.65
N LEU A 224 7.64 6.19 -12.46
CA LEU A 224 8.60 5.10 -12.35
C LEU A 224 9.00 4.62 -13.76
N GLN A 225 10.28 4.74 -14.08
CA GLN A 225 10.83 4.29 -15.36
C GLN A 225 11.17 2.81 -15.31
N ILE A 226 10.67 2.07 -16.30
CA ILE A 226 10.84 0.63 -16.47
C ILE A 226 11.63 0.39 -17.75
N GLU A 227 12.86 -0.08 -17.58
CA GLU A 227 13.81 -0.38 -18.66
C GLU A 227 13.97 -1.90 -18.82
N TYR A 228 14.93 -2.34 -19.63
CA TYR A 228 15.27 -3.77 -19.80
C TYR A 228 15.53 -4.52 -18.49
N SER A 229 16.18 -3.87 -17.52
CA SER A 229 16.58 -4.48 -16.25
C SER A 229 15.56 -4.18 -15.15
N LEU A 230 15.01 -5.23 -14.53
CA LEU A 230 14.13 -5.10 -13.38
C LEU A 230 14.87 -5.33 -12.06
N PRO A 231 14.54 -4.56 -11.00
CA PRO A 231 15.06 -4.84 -9.67
C PRO A 231 14.42 -6.10 -9.07
N ARG A 232 15.02 -6.59 -7.99
CA ARG A 232 14.48 -7.77 -7.29
C ARG A 232 13.12 -7.46 -6.66
N THR A 233 12.40 -8.52 -6.33
CA THR A 233 11.04 -8.46 -5.78
C THR A 233 10.91 -7.54 -4.56
N HIS A 234 11.91 -7.50 -3.66
CA HIS A 234 11.86 -6.64 -2.47
C HIS A 234 11.86 -5.14 -2.83
N THR A 235 12.68 -4.71 -3.78
CA THR A 235 12.68 -3.33 -4.30
C THR A 235 11.39 -3.01 -5.05
N LEU A 236 10.84 -3.96 -5.81
CA LEU A 236 9.54 -3.77 -6.46
C LEU A 236 8.39 -3.61 -5.46
N LYS A 237 8.38 -4.41 -4.38
CA LYS A 237 7.44 -4.23 -3.25
C LYS A 237 7.60 -2.84 -2.63
N ARG A 238 8.84 -2.38 -2.48
CA ARG A 238 9.12 -1.03 -1.97
C ARG A 238 8.52 0.07 -2.84
N TRP A 239 8.73 0.00 -4.16
CA TRP A 239 8.10 0.92 -5.11
C TRP A 239 6.58 0.81 -5.12
N PHE A 240 6.03 -0.39 -4.97
CA PHE A 240 4.59 -0.59 -4.90
C PHE A 240 3.94 0.10 -3.70
N ALA A 241 4.67 0.38 -2.62
CA ALA A 241 4.16 1.18 -1.50
C ALA A 241 4.08 2.70 -1.80
N GLU A 242 4.82 3.19 -2.80
CA GLU A 242 4.97 4.62 -3.09
C GLU A 242 3.86 5.17 -4.03
N PRO A 243 3.60 6.50 -4.06
CA PRO A 243 2.52 7.10 -4.85
C PRO A 243 2.89 7.23 -6.34
N ILE A 244 2.89 6.08 -7.02
CA ILE A 244 3.19 5.97 -8.46
C ILE A 244 1.98 6.41 -9.26
N ARG A 245 2.18 7.46 -10.08
CA ARG A 245 1.17 7.98 -10.99
C ARG A 245 1.45 7.60 -12.44
N TYR A 246 2.72 7.50 -12.81
CA TYR A 246 3.12 7.08 -14.16
C TYR A 246 4.01 5.85 -14.11
N LEU A 247 3.72 4.91 -15.01
CA LEU A 247 4.66 3.88 -15.43
C LEU A 247 5.20 4.24 -16.81
N ILE A 248 6.46 4.63 -16.85
CA ILE A 248 7.15 5.01 -18.09
C ILE A 248 7.92 3.78 -18.56
N ILE A 249 7.40 3.10 -19.58
CA ILE A 249 7.96 1.85 -20.07
C ILE A 249 8.77 2.15 -21.32
N ASP A 250 10.06 1.89 -21.22
CA ASP A 250 10.99 2.07 -22.30
C ASP A 250 10.90 0.94 -23.34
N SER A 251 11.16 1.26 -24.61
CA SER A 251 11.16 0.26 -25.67
C SER A 251 12.16 -0.87 -25.42
N THR A 252 13.23 -0.63 -24.65
CA THR A 252 14.19 -1.66 -24.21
C THR A 252 13.59 -2.73 -23.30
N ALA A 253 12.44 -2.49 -22.65
CA ALA A 253 11.73 -3.49 -21.85
C ALA A 253 11.05 -4.60 -22.70
N PHE A 254 10.96 -4.41 -24.02
CA PHE A 254 10.31 -5.31 -24.95
C PHE A 254 11.31 -6.15 -25.74
N LEU A 255 10.88 -7.35 -26.13
CA LEU A 255 11.57 -8.23 -27.08
C LEU A 255 10.70 -8.46 -28.30
N LEU A 256 11.30 -8.75 -29.46
CA LEU A 256 10.53 -9.15 -30.63
C LEU A 256 10.17 -10.63 -30.57
N ASN A 257 8.91 -10.95 -30.85
CA ASN A 257 8.47 -12.33 -31.00
C ASN A 257 8.87 -12.91 -32.37
N THR A 258 8.56 -14.18 -32.62
CA THR A 258 8.86 -14.88 -33.89
C THR A 258 8.22 -14.24 -35.13
N LYS A 259 7.22 -13.38 -34.94
CA LYS A 259 6.52 -12.63 -36.00
C LYS A 259 7.03 -11.18 -36.15
N GLY A 260 8.03 -10.79 -35.37
CA GLY A 260 8.64 -9.45 -35.42
C GLY A 260 7.92 -8.36 -34.60
N TYR A 261 6.92 -8.70 -33.77
CA TYR A 261 6.19 -7.72 -32.94
C TYR A 261 6.79 -7.59 -31.53
N PRO A 262 6.76 -6.38 -30.91
CA PRO A 262 7.24 -6.16 -29.56
C PRO A 262 6.34 -6.82 -28.51
N VAL A 263 6.95 -7.52 -27.55
CA VAL A 263 6.29 -8.17 -26.42
C VAL A 263 7.11 -8.01 -25.16
N LEU A 264 6.46 -7.77 -24.02
CA LEU A 264 7.13 -7.73 -22.72
C LEU A 264 7.59 -9.13 -22.29
N THR A 265 8.72 -9.19 -21.57
CA THR A 265 9.15 -10.45 -20.93
C THR A 265 8.22 -10.85 -19.79
N LYS A 266 8.26 -12.12 -19.36
CA LYS A 266 7.39 -12.61 -18.26
C LYS A 266 7.54 -11.82 -16.94
N PRO A 267 8.76 -11.44 -16.49
CA PRO A 267 8.93 -10.54 -15.35
C PRO A 267 8.23 -9.18 -15.53
N HIS A 268 8.36 -8.54 -16.70
CA HIS A 268 7.70 -7.26 -16.99
C HIS A 268 6.17 -7.40 -17.05
N GLN A 269 5.65 -8.47 -17.65
CA GLN A 269 4.21 -8.77 -17.64
C GLN A 269 3.69 -8.85 -16.21
N LYS A 270 4.39 -9.56 -15.31
CA LYS A 270 4.03 -9.66 -13.89
C LYS A 270 4.06 -8.29 -13.19
N LEU A 271 5.08 -7.47 -13.46
CA LEU A 271 5.18 -6.12 -12.92
C LEU A 271 4.02 -5.24 -13.38
N VAL A 272 3.73 -5.20 -14.68
CA VAL A 272 2.62 -4.41 -15.23
C VAL A 272 1.28 -4.88 -14.65
N THR A 273 1.07 -6.19 -14.53
CA THR A 273 -0.13 -6.78 -13.90
C THR A 273 -0.25 -6.39 -12.43
N GLN A 274 0.85 -6.43 -11.67
CA GLN A 274 0.85 -6.03 -10.27
C GLN A 274 0.49 -4.55 -10.12
N PHE A 275 1.13 -3.67 -10.90
CA PHE A 275 0.96 -2.22 -10.78
C PHE A 275 -0.35 -1.72 -11.39
N ALA A 276 -0.99 -2.47 -12.29
CA ALA A 276 -2.32 -2.16 -12.79
C ALA A 276 -3.37 -2.02 -11.66
N ARG A 277 -3.16 -2.71 -10.51
CA ARG A 277 -3.98 -2.54 -9.30
C ARG A 277 -3.94 -1.14 -8.71
N LYS A 278 -2.90 -0.34 -9.01
CA LYS A 278 -2.78 1.07 -8.62
C LYS A 278 -3.39 2.04 -9.65
N ASN A 279 -3.84 1.52 -10.79
CA ASN A 279 -4.36 2.29 -11.92
C ASN A 279 -3.46 3.46 -12.35
N PRO A 280 -2.15 3.24 -12.61
CA PRO A 280 -1.26 4.30 -13.09
C PRO A 280 -1.58 4.67 -14.54
N LEU A 281 -1.14 5.85 -14.94
CA LEU A 281 -1.06 6.27 -16.33
C LEU A 281 0.18 5.62 -16.98
N TYR A 282 0.05 5.12 -18.20
CA TYR A 282 1.15 4.48 -18.90
C TYR A 282 1.75 5.41 -19.94
N LEU A 283 3.07 5.49 -19.99
CA LEU A 283 3.81 6.24 -21.00
C LEU A 283 4.81 5.31 -21.68
N LEU A 284 4.81 5.28 -23.01
CA LEU A 284 5.79 4.52 -23.79
C LEU A 284 6.90 5.45 -24.26
N SER A 285 8.15 5.15 -23.89
CA SER A 285 9.33 5.93 -24.30
C SER A 285 10.17 5.21 -25.35
N ASN A 286 10.87 5.99 -26.17
CA ASN A 286 11.89 5.49 -27.10
C ASN A 286 11.38 4.42 -28.09
N THR A 287 10.12 4.49 -28.50
CA THR A 287 9.50 3.55 -29.45
C THR A 287 9.92 3.76 -30.91
N ARG A 288 10.71 4.81 -31.19
CA ARG A 288 11.25 5.15 -32.52
C ARG A 288 12.71 4.73 -32.65
N HIS A 289 12.94 3.57 -33.26
CA HIS A 289 14.29 3.01 -33.47
C HIS A 289 14.99 3.61 -34.69
N ALA A 290 16.31 3.49 -34.76
CA ALA A 290 17.12 4.00 -35.88
C ALA A 290 16.72 3.51 -37.28
N GLU A 291 16.05 2.36 -37.37
CA GLU A 291 15.58 1.75 -38.62
C GLU A 291 14.14 2.16 -38.99
N PHE A 292 13.48 2.99 -38.16
CA PHE A 292 12.13 3.49 -38.42
C PHE A 292 12.19 4.57 -39.50
N GLU A 293 11.56 4.31 -40.66
CA GLU A 293 11.34 5.31 -41.70
C GLU A 293 9.94 5.92 -41.52
N PRO A 294 9.83 7.22 -41.18
CA PRO A 294 8.54 7.86 -40.97
C PRO A 294 7.78 7.97 -42.29
N GLU A 295 6.52 7.52 -42.30
CA GLU A 295 5.62 7.72 -43.44
C GLU A 295 5.08 9.16 -43.52
N ASP A 296 5.01 9.86 -42.37
CA ASP A 296 4.50 11.23 -42.25
C ASP A 296 5.66 12.24 -42.11
N PRO A 297 5.69 13.36 -42.88
CA PRO A 297 6.69 14.41 -42.73
C PRO A 297 6.81 14.97 -41.31
N ALA A 298 5.70 15.04 -40.55
CA ALA A 298 5.72 15.51 -39.16
C ALA A 298 6.50 14.55 -38.23
N ASP A 299 6.62 13.27 -38.59
CA ASP A 299 7.42 12.30 -37.83
C ASP A 299 8.92 12.43 -38.08
N ALA A 300 9.34 13.04 -39.18
CA ALA A 300 10.74 13.31 -39.48
C ALA A 300 11.37 14.37 -38.54
N GLU A 301 10.56 15.17 -37.85
CA GLU A 301 11.01 16.14 -36.84
C GLU A 301 11.46 15.48 -35.53
N PHE A 302 11.17 14.20 -35.35
CA PHE A 302 11.53 13.43 -34.16
C PHE A 302 12.62 12.41 -34.50
N PRO A 303 13.90 12.72 -34.26
CA PRO A 303 14.99 11.81 -34.60
C PRO A 303 14.85 10.48 -33.84
N PRO A 304 15.23 9.35 -34.45
CA PRO A 304 15.25 8.07 -33.76
C PRO A 304 16.17 8.13 -32.53
N LEU A 305 15.68 7.64 -31.39
CA LEU A 305 16.29 7.92 -30.09
C LEU A 305 17.27 6.84 -29.60
N VAL A 306 17.27 5.65 -30.20
CA VAL A 306 18.08 4.53 -29.71
C VAL A 306 18.70 3.73 -30.86
N PRO A 307 20.03 3.46 -30.83
CA PRO A 307 20.62 2.34 -31.56
C PRO A 307 20.03 1.01 -31.06
N THR A 308 19.90 0.00 -31.91
CA THR A 308 19.50 -1.35 -31.48
C THR A 308 20.35 -1.82 -30.28
N ALA A 309 19.70 -2.45 -29.29
CA ALA A 309 20.27 -2.96 -28.04
C ALA A 309 21.75 -3.45 -28.09
N PRO A 310 22.52 -3.36 -26.99
CA PRO A 310 23.95 -3.67 -27.00
C PRO A 310 24.22 -5.07 -27.56
N LYS A 311 25.21 -5.17 -28.47
CA LYS A 311 25.79 -6.44 -28.93
C LYS A 311 26.59 -7.11 -27.79
N GLY A 312 25.92 -7.47 -26.70
CA GLY A 312 26.54 -8.03 -25.49
C GLY A 312 25.91 -9.35 -25.07
N GLY A 313 26.53 -10.47 -25.47
CA GLY A 313 26.64 -11.64 -24.59
C GLY A 313 25.58 -12.75 -24.62
N ALA A 314 24.47 -12.65 -25.36
CA ALA A 314 23.64 -13.82 -25.63
C ALA A 314 24.05 -14.43 -26.97
N ARG A 315 24.39 -15.73 -26.98
CA ARG A 315 24.64 -16.51 -28.20
C ARG A 315 23.55 -16.19 -29.22
N GLN A 316 23.91 -15.42 -30.26
CA GLN A 316 23.15 -15.29 -31.48
C GLN A 316 23.06 -16.69 -32.08
N THR A 317 21.99 -17.40 -31.75
CA THR A 317 21.44 -18.34 -32.70
C THR A 317 20.94 -17.47 -33.84
N MET A 318 21.64 -17.53 -34.97
CA MET A 318 21.23 -16.84 -36.18
C MET A 318 19.81 -17.29 -36.53
N SER A 319 18.82 -16.48 -36.21
CA SER A 319 17.48 -16.62 -36.75
C SER A 319 17.22 -15.39 -37.61
N ILE A 320 17.28 -15.61 -38.92
CA ILE A 320 16.79 -14.71 -39.95
C ILE A 320 15.34 -14.35 -39.59
N THR A 321 15.04 -13.08 -39.31
CA THR A 321 13.65 -12.58 -39.32
C THR A 321 13.54 -11.57 -40.46
N PRO A 322 12.67 -11.76 -41.48
CA PRO A 322 12.72 -10.96 -42.70
C PRO A 322 11.96 -9.61 -42.61
N VAL A 323 11.15 -9.36 -41.57
CA VAL A 323 10.36 -8.12 -41.45
C VAL A 323 10.20 -7.75 -39.96
N ARG A 324 10.69 -6.58 -39.56
CA ARG A 324 10.43 -5.98 -38.25
C ARG A 324 9.06 -5.30 -38.23
N ARG A 325 8.38 -5.32 -37.08
CA ARG A 325 7.03 -4.76 -36.88
C ARG A 325 6.92 -4.08 -35.52
N ASP A 326 7.94 -3.32 -35.16
CA ASP A 326 8.09 -2.59 -33.91
C ASP A 326 8.00 -1.08 -34.13
N ASP A 327 7.01 -0.66 -34.90
CA ASP A 327 6.54 0.71 -34.96
C ASP A 327 5.87 1.15 -33.63
N PRO A 328 5.76 2.46 -33.34
CA PRO A 328 5.13 2.96 -32.12
C PRO A 328 3.74 2.38 -31.83
N GLU A 329 2.88 2.24 -32.86
CA GLU A 329 1.53 1.71 -32.71
C GLU A 329 1.55 0.25 -32.22
N SER A 330 2.50 -0.55 -32.70
CA SER A 330 2.68 -1.95 -32.28
C SER A 330 2.99 -2.11 -30.79
N TYR A 331 3.82 -1.22 -30.21
CA TYR A 331 4.08 -1.21 -28.75
C TYR A 331 2.80 -0.93 -27.95
N ARG A 332 2.04 0.09 -28.37
CA ARG A 332 0.79 0.48 -27.72
C ARG A 332 -0.26 -0.61 -27.83
N LYS A 333 -0.44 -1.21 -29.01
CA LYS A 333 -1.35 -2.34 -29.25
C LYS A 333 -1.04 -3.51 -28.32
N TYR A 334 0.24 -3.86 -28.16
CA TYR A 334 0.64 -4.93 -27.25
C TYR A 334 0.32 -4.59 -25.79
N LEU A 335 0.68 -3.39 -25.32
CA LEU A 335 0.42 -2.99 -23.93
C LEU A 335 -1.09 -2.94 -23.66
N HIS A 336 -1.88 -2.37 -24.57
CA HIS A 336 -3.33 -2.37 -24.48
C HIS A 336 -3.88 -3.81 -24.41
N TYR A 337 -3.42 -4.69 -25.29
CA TYR A 337 -3.79 -6.12 -25.27
C TYR A 337 -3.46 -6.75 -23.90
N HIS A 338 -2.29 -6.48 -23.33
CA HIS A 338 -1.92 -7.04 -22.02
C HIS A 338 -2.84 -6.52 -20.90
N LEU A 339 -3.18 -5.22 -20.92
CA LEU A 339 -4.01 -4.58 -19.89
C LEU A 339 -5.48 -5.02 -19.94
N ILE A 340 -6.07 -5.17 -21.13
CA ILE A 340 -7.48 -5.64 -21.24
C ILE A 340 -7.63 -7.14 -20.94
N ASN A 341 -6.54 -7.92 -21.02
CA ASN A 341 -6.51 -9.35 -20.73
C ASN A 341 -5.92 -9.66 -19.34
N LEU A 342 -5.90 -8.68 -18.43
CA LEU A 342 -5.51 -8.93 -17.05
C LEU A 342 -6.47 -9.93 -16.39
N PRO A 343 -5.97 -10.78 -15.47
CA PRO A 343 -6.83 -11.68 -14.72
C PRO A 343 -7.86 -10.87 -13.90
N PRO A 344 -9.06 -11.42 -13.66
CA PRO A 344 -10.05 -10.75 -12.82
C PRO A 344 -9.45 -10.51 -11.42
N PRO A 345 -9.74 -9.35 -10.80
CA PRO A 345 -9.27 -9.07 -9.46
C PRO A 345 -9.83 -10.09 -8.45
N PRO A 346 -9.11 -10.38 -7.36
CA PRO A 346 -9.63 -11.19 -6.26
C PRO A 346 -10.99 -10.66 -5.73
N PRO A 347 -11.83 -11.51 -5.09
CA PRO A 347 -13.12 -11.08 -4.55
C PRO A 347 -13.03 -9.86 -3.62
N LEU A 348 -12.02 -9.83 -2.75
CA LEU A 348 -11.77 -8.71 -1.84
C LEU A 348 -11.48 -7.40 -2.59
N ASP A 349 -10.68 -7.44 -3.67
CA ASP A 349 -10.37 -6.26 -4.48
C ASP A 349 -11.60 -5.73 -5.21
N SER A 350 -12.48 -6.63 -5.66
CA SER A 350 -13.73 -6.27 -6.33
C SER A 350 -14.73 -5.65 -5.36
N PHE A 351 -14.89 -6.26 -4.17
CA PHE A 351 -15.80 -5.79 -3.13
C PHE A 351 -15.32 -4.48 -2.49
N GLY A 352 -14.02 -4.38 -2.21
CA GLY A 352 -13.37 -3.23 -1.60
C GLY A 352 -12.98 -2.13 -2.59
N ALA A 353 -13.48 -2.15 -3.83
CA ALA A 353 -13.20 -1.10 -4.82
C ALA A 353 -13.57 0.29 -4.28
N GLY A 354 -12.59 1.20 -4.22
CA GLY A 354 -12.73 2.53 -3.63
C GLY A 354 -12.32 2.63 -2.16
N TYR A 355 -12.10 1.51 -1.47
CA TYR A 355 -11.66 1.46 -0.07
C TYR A 355 -10.14 1.23 0.08
N GLN A 356 -9.40 1.09 -1.02
CA GLN A 356 -7.95 0.88 -1.00
C GLN A 356 -7.22 2.04 -0.31
N ASP A 357 -6.55 1.72 0.79
CA ASP A 357 -5.86 2.67 1.68
C ASP A 357 -6.77 3.79 2.23
N TYR A 358 -8.10 3.60 2.24
CA TYR A 358 -9.05 4.57 2.79
C TYR A 358 -9.25 4.34 4.30
N LEU A 359 -8.93 5.37 5.09
CA LEU A 359 -9.01 5.34 6.55
C LEU A 359 -10.44 5.47 7.06
N GLN A 360 -10.95 4.43 7.71
CA GLN A 360 -12.27 4.39 8.34
C GLN A 360 -12.15 4.25 9.86
N SER A 361 -13.05 4.86 10.62
CA SER A 361 -13.14 4.61 12.06
C SER A 361 -13.65 3.19 12.32
N PRO A 362 -13.04 2.43 13.26
CA PRO A 362 -13.58 1.15 13.69
C PRO A 362 -14.99 1.31 14.25
N LEU A 363 -15.83 0.30 14.04
CA LEU A 363 -17.18 0.28 14.58
C LEU A 363 -17.16 0.08 16.10
N GLN A 364 -18.19 0.56 16.78
CA GLN A 364 -18.40 0.29 18.21
C GLN A 364 -19.82 -0.24 18.45
N PRO A 365 -20.15 -1.48 18.02
CA PRO A 365 -21.52 -2.00 18.08
C PRO A 365 -22.09 -2.14 19.50
N LEU A 366 -21.23 -2.19 20.53
CA LEU A 366 -21.66 -2.19 21.91
C LEU A 366 -22.22 -0.82 22.35
N ALA A 367 -21.54 0.26 21.97
CA ALA A 367 -21.94 1.63 22.29
C ALA A 367 -23.06 2.13 21.38
N ASP A 368 -22.95 1.86 20.07
CA ASP A 368 -23.82 2.39 19.04
C ASP A 368 -24.77 1.34 18.45
N ASN A 369 -25.92 1.79 17.94
CA ASN A 369 -26.81 0.93 17.18
C ASN A 369 -26.46 1.01 15.70
N LEU A 370 -25.98 -0.10 15.13
CA LEU A 370 -25.62 -0.15 13.72
C LEU A 370 -26.82 0.06 12.80
N GLU A 371 -26.56 0.67 11.65
CA GLU A 371 -27.54 0.87 10.57
C GLU A 371 -27.73 -0.40 9.74
N SER A 372 -28.89 -0.51 9.07
CA SER A 372 -29.21 -1.69 8.25
C SER A 372 -28.20 -1.94 7.12
N MET A 373 -27.63 -0.88 6.54
CA MET A 373 -26.65 -1.01 5.46
C MET A 373 -25.36 -1.66 5.96
N THR A 374 -24.92 -1.35 7.19
CA THR A 374 -23.74 -1.96 7.81
C THR A 374 -23.91 -3.47 7.97
N TYR A 375 -25.08 -3.91 8.46
CA TYR A 375 -25.39 -5.35 8.53
C TYR A 375 -25.38 -6.02 7.15
N GLU A 376 -25.91 -5.36 6.12
CA GLU A 376 -25.95 -5.91 4.76
C GLU A 376 -24.55 -6.15 4.18
N VAL A 377 -23.60 -5.26 4.46
CA VAL A 377 -22.20 -5.42 4.05
C VAL A 377 -21.60 -6.68 4.70
N PHE A 378 -21.82 -6.90 6.00
CA PHE A 378 -21.35 -8.10 6.70
C PHE A 378 -21.98 -9.39 6.16
N GLU A 379 -23.26 -9.34 5.82
CA GLU A 379 -24.05 -10.48 5.36
C GLU A 379 -23.70 -10.96 3.95
N LYS A 380 -22.98 -10.14 3.18
CA LYS A 380 -22.51 -10.50 1.83
C LYS A 380 -21.34 -11.47 1.82
N ASP A 381 -20.73 -11.77 2.97
CA ASP A 381 -19.61 -12.70 3.09
C ASP A 381 -20.09 -14.15 3.29
N PRO A 382 -20.04 -15.02 2.27
CA PRO A 382 -20.49 -16.40 2.42
C PRO A 382 -19.51 -17.24 3.25
N VAL A 383 -18.21 -16.96 3.15
CA VAL A 383 -17.13 -17.75 3.75
C VAL A 383 -17.26 -17.72 5.27
N LYS A 384 -17.44 -16.53 5.83
CA LYS A 384 -17.66 -16.35 7.27
C LYS A 384 -18.81 -17.20 7.79
N TYR A 385 -20.01 -17.05 7.24
CA TYR A 385 -21.19 -17.73 7.75
C TYR A 385 -21.19 -19.24 7.49
N ASP A 386 -20.50 -19.70 6.45
CA ASP A 386 -20.31 -21.13 6.20
C ASP A 386 -19.35 -21.76 7.23
N GLN A 387 -18.31 -21.03 7.67
CA GLN A 387 -17.43 -21.48 8.75
C GLN A 387 -18.17 -21.55 10.10
N TYR A 388 -19.00 -20.54 10.43
CA TYR A 388 -19.87 -20.60 11.61
C TYR A 388 -20.85 -21.79 11.55
N GLU A 389 -21.49 -22.06 10.39
CA GLU A 389 -22.38 -23.23 10.23
C GLU A 389 -21.65 -24.54 10.49
N LYS A 390 -20.42 -24.70 9.98
CA LYS A 390 -19.58 -25.89 10.24
C LYS A 390 -19.19 -26.02 11.71
N ALA A 391 -18.77 -24.93 12.34
CA ALA A 391 -18.38 -24.93 13.76
C ALA A 391 -19.55 -25.36 14.65
N VAL A 392 -20.75 -24.81 14.41
CA VAL A 392 -21.96 -25.19 15.15
C VAL A 392 -22.32 -26.66 14.88
N ALA A 393 -22.23 -27.13 13.63
CA ALA A 393 -22.53 -28.52 13.30
C ALA A 393 -21.62 -29.52 14.04
N LEU A 394 -20.31 -29.22 14.14
CA LEU A 394 -19.35 -30.03 14.90
C LEU A 394 -19.66 -30.02 16.39
N ALA A 395 -19.91 -28.84 16.97
CA ALA A 395 -20.26 -28.71 18.39
C ALA A 395 -21.55 -29.49 18.76
N LEU A 396 -22.56 -29.44 17.91
CA LEU A 396 -23.80 -30.20 18.10
C LEU A 396 -23.54 -31.72 18.05
N GLN A 397 -22.70 -32.18 17.13
CA GLN A 397 -22.35 -33.61 17.03
C GLN A 397 -21.59 -34.09 18.25
N ASP A 398 -20.65 -33.29 18.78
CA ASP A 398 -19.89 -33.64 19.97
C ASP A 398 -20.78 -33.73 21.21
N LEU A 399 -21.70 -32.78 21.42
CA LEU A 399 -22.67 -32.85 22.51
C LEU A 399 -23.59 -34.06 22.40
N LYS A 400 -24.04 -34.40 21.18
CA LYS A 400 -24.83 -35.62 20.94
C LYS A 400 -24.05 -36.88 21.26
N GLN A 401 -22.77 -36.94 20.89
CA GLN A 401 -21.89 -38.08 21.22
C GLN A 401 -21.65 -38.22 22.73
N GLN A 402 -21.67 -37.11 23.47
CA GLN A 402 -21.64 -37.09 24.94
C GLN A 402 -22.97 -37.51 25.59
N GLY A 403 -24.04 -37.73 24.79
CA GLY A 403 -25.35 -38.16 25.28
C GLY A 403 -26.26 -37.01 25.72
N ILE A 404 -26.00 -35.78 25.28
CA ILE A 404 -26.87 -34.62 25.53
C ILE A 404 -27.97 -34.57 24.46
N GLU A 405 -29.23 -34.65 24.86
CA GLU A 405 -30.39 -34.70 23.95
C GLU A 405 -31.09 -33.33 23.81
N ASP A 406 -31.31 -32.60 24.91
CA ASP A 406 -32.00 -31.29 24.93
C ASP A 406 -31.03 -30.11 24.74
N ILE A 407 -30.37 -30.05 23.59
CA ILE A 407 -29.33 -29.04 23.35
C ILE A 407 -29.95 -27.64 23.21
N CYS A 408 -29.41 -26.68 23.96
CA CYS A 408 -29.83 -25.29 23.98
C CYS A 408 -28.75 -24.42 23.32
N VAL A 409 -29.11 -23.71 22.27
CA VAL A 409 -28.22 -22.83 21.50
C VAL A 409 -28.72 -21.40 21.63
N ALA A 410 -27.81 -20.47 21.92
CA ALA A 410 -28.14 -19.05 21.96
C ALA A 410 -27.15 -18.25 21.11
N VAL A 411 -27.70 -17.43 20.20
CA VAL A 411 -26.92 -16.43 19.46
C VAL A 411 -26.98 -15.12 20.23
N VAL A 412 -25.83 -14.63 20.68
CA VAL A 412 -25.70 -13.38 21.45
C VAL A 412 -25.11 -12.27 20.56
N GLY A 413 -25.87 -11.19 20.37
CA GLY A 413 -25.59 -10.20 19.33
C GLY A 413 -26.09 -10.69 17.95
N ALA A 414 -27.37 -11.05 17.86
CA ALA A 414 -27.93 -11.72 16.69
C ALA A 414 -28.03 -10.87 15.42
N GLY A 415 -27.91 -9.54 15.52
CA GLY A 415 -28.03 -8.62 14.39
C GLY A 415 -29.35 -8.81 13.65
N ARG A 416 -29.30 -8.99 12.32
CA ARG A 416 -30.48 -9.31 11.50
C ARG A 416 -30.77 -10.82 11.39
N GLY A 417 -30.01 -11.67 12.08
CA GLY A 417 -30.24 -13.10 12.20
C GLY A 417 -29.53 -14.05 11.21
N PRO A 418 -28.43 -13.69 10.52
CA PRO A 418 -27.74 -14.66 9.66
C PRO A 418 -27.21 -15.85 10.47
N LEU A 419 -26.56 -15.62 11.62
CA LEU A 419 -26.09 -16.71 12.50
C LEU A 419 -27.23 -17.57 13.06
N VAL A 420 -28.37 -16.97 13.42
CA VAL A 420 -29.55 -17.72 13.86
C VAL A 420 -29.98 -18.71 12.79
N THR A 421 -30.04 -18.25 11.54
CA THR A 421 -30.36 -19.10 10.38
C THR A 421 -29.32 -20.20 10.17
N ARG A 422 -28.04 -19.90 10.33
CA ARG A 422 -26.94 -20.89 10.21
C ARG A 422 -27.00 -21.95 11.31
N CYS A 423 -27.31 -21.58 12.56
CA CYS A 423 -27.49 -22.54 13.65
C CYS A 423 -28.66 -23.49 13.39
N LEU A 424 -29.82 -22.97 12.98
CA LEU A 424 -30.99 -23.79 12.64
C LEU A 424 -30.70 -24.76 11.49
N ARG A 425 -29.98 -24.29 10.47
CA ARG A 425 -29.54 -25.13 9.34
C ARG A 425 -28.57 -26.22 9.77
N ALA A 426 -27.57 -25.89 10.60
CA ALA A 426 -26.62 -26.85 11.14
C ALA A 426 -27.34 -27.96 11.93
N ALA A 427 -28.27 -27.59 12.80
CA ALA A 427 -29.09 -28.53 13.57
C ALA A 427 -29.96 -29.43 12.69
N THR A 428 -30.65 -28.84 11.69
CA THR A 428 -31.47 -29.58 10.72
C THR A 428 -30.63 -30.59 9.94
N ASN A 429 -29.47 -30.17 9.42
CA ASN A 429 -28.57 -31.02 8.67
C ASN A 429 -27.96 -32.14 9.53
N ALA A 430 -27.71 -31.88 10.81
CA ALA A 430 -27.22 -32.88 11.76
C ALA A 430 -28.33 -33.80 12.30
N SER A 431 -29.61 -33.54 11.99
CA SER A 431 -30.76 -34.22 12.58
C SER A 431 -30.70 -34.21 14.12
N ILE A 432 -30.54 -33.00 14.66
CA ILE A 432 -30.47 -32.72 16.10
C ILE A 432 -31.50 -31.65 16.41
N ASP A 433 -32.42 -31.95 17.32
CA ASP A 433 -33.38 -30.97 17.81
C ASP A 433 -32.69 -30.01 18.78
N ILE A 434 -32.96 -28.72 18.64
CA ILE A 434 -32.36 -27.68 19.49
C ILE A 434 -33.43 -26.72 20.01
N THR A 435 -33.22 -26.22 21.22
CA THR A 435 -33.89 -25.01 21.71
C THR A 435 -33.06 -23.80 21.31
N MET A 436 -33.66 -22.84 20.59
CA MET A 436 -32.93 -21.71 20.01
C MET A 436 -33.32 -20.37 20.66
N PHE A 437 -32.32 -19.62 21.11
CA PHE A 437 -32.46 -18.24 21.57
C PHE A 437 -31.70 -17.27 20.66
N ALA A 438 -32.26 -16.07 20.46
CA ALA A 438 -31.56 -14.97 19.80
C ALA A 438 -31.66 -13.71 20.65
N ILE A 439 -30.49 -13.22 21.10
CA ILE A 439 -30.36 -12.07 22.00
C ILE A 439 -29.84 -10.89 21.18
N GLU A 440 -30.56 -9.77 21.23
CA GLU A 440 -30.17 -8.55 20.51
C GLU A 440 -30.56 -7.30 21.31
N LYS A 441 -29.61 -6.37 21.50
CA LYS A 441 -29.84 -5.12 22.22
C LYS A 441 -30.42 -4.03 21.32
N ASN A 442 -30.00 -4.00 20.05
CA ASN A 442 -30.37 -2.99 19.08
C ASN A 442 -31.87 -3.11 18.76
N PRO A 443 -32.70 -2.12 19.14
CA PRO A 443 -34.16 -2.21 18.95
C PRO A 443 -34.57 -2.33 17.48
N ASN A 444 -33.77 -1.78 16.57
CA ASN A 444 -34.05 -1.79 15.14
C ASN A 444 -33.78 -3.17 14.54
N ALA A 445 -32.62 -3.76 14.85
CA ALA A 445 -32.27 -5.11 14.44
C ALA A 445 -33.25 -6.15 15.04
N TYR A 446 -33.62 -5.97 16.32
CA TYR A 446 -34.62 -6.82 16.98
C TYR A 446 -35.99 -6.81 16.28
N THR A 447 -36.43 -5.65 15.78
CA THR A 447 -37.67 -5.55 15.00
C THR A 447 -37.60 -6.39 13.72
N HIS A 448 -36.42 -6.44 13.09
CA HIS A 448 -36.18 -7.32 11.94
C HIS A 448 -36.19 -8.81 12.33
N LEU A 449 -35.59 -9.17 13.48
CA LEU A 449 -35.61 -10.54 14.01
C LEU A 449 -37.03 -11.04 14.27
N MET A 450 -37.95 -10.19 14.77
CA MET A 450 -39.36 -10.54 14.94
C MET A 450 -40.01 -10.96 13.62
N LYS A 451 -39.72 -10.22 12.53
CA LYS A 451 -40.17 -10.57 11.19
C LYS A 451 -39.55 -11.90 10.73
N MET A 452 -38.24 -12.06 10.90
CA MET A 452 -37.54 -13.30 10.54
C MET A 452 -38.10 -14.52 11.27
N ASN A 453 -38.39 -14.40 12.56
CA ASN A 453 -38.95 -15.49 13.34
C ASN A 453 -40.36 -15.89 12.86
N ARG A 454 -41.20 -14.90 12.51
CA ARG A 454 -42.54 -15.16 11.98
C ARG A 454 -42.51 -15.74 10.56
N ASP A 455 -41.71 -15.15 9.67
CA ASP A 455 -41.79 -15.40 8.22
C ASP A 455 -40.84 -16.51 7.74
N VAL A 456 -39.71 -16.71 8.42
CA VAL A 456 -38.63 -17.60 7.99
C VAL A 456 -38.41 -18.75 8.97
N TRP A 457 -38.36 -18.49 10.28
CA TRP A 457 -38.08 -19.53 11.29
C TRP A 457 -39.33 -20.20 11.86
N GLY A 458 -40.53 -19.83 11.40
CA GLY A 458 -41.79 -20.49 11.79
C GLY A 458 -42.12 -20.40 13.29
N GLY A 459 -41.61 -19.38 13.99
CA GLY A 459 -41.76 -19.22 15.43
C GLY A 459 -40.84 -20.12 16.27
N ALA A 460 -39.87 -20.81 15.67
CA ALA A 460 -38.98 -21.75 16.35
C ALA A 460 -37.94 -21.09 17.28
N VAL A 461 -37.75 -19.76 17.19
CA VAL A 461 -36.71 -19.04 17.95
C VAL A 461 -37.32 -18.19 19.06
N THR A 462 -36.76 -18.27 20.26
CA THR A 462 -37.11 -17.38 21.37
C THR A 462 -36.29 -16.10 21.28
N LEU A 463 -36.94 -14.98 20.98
CA LEU A 463 -36.28 -13.68 20.79
C LEU A 463 -36.23 -12.88 22.10
N VAL A 464 -35.04 -12.44 22.50
CA VAL A 464 -34.84 -11.65 23.72
C VAL A 464 -34.21 -10.30 23.39
N LYS A 465 -34.93 -9.21 23.69
CA LYS A 465 -34.44 -7.84 23.50
C LYS A 465 -33.71 -7.36 24.75
N THR A 466 -32.43 -7.60 24.83
CA THR A 466 -31.60 -7.16 25.97
C THR A 466 -30.13 -7.08 25.58
N ASP A 467 -29.37 -6.36 26.38
CA ASP A 467 -27.91 -6.55 26.46
C ASP A 467 -27.63 -7.96 27.01
N MET A 468 -26.77 -8.72 26.33
CA MET A 468 -26.45 -10.11 26.70
C MET A 468 -25.89 -10.22 28.11
N ARG A 469 -25.17 -9.20 28.59
CA ARG A 469 -24.58 -9.16 29.94
C ARG A 469 -25.65 -9.17 31.04
N LYS A 470 -26.86 -8.74 30.71
CA LYS A 470 -28.02 -8.69 31.63
C LYS A 470 -29.00 -9.85 31.42
N TRP A 471 -28.76 -10.72 30.46
CA TRP A 471 -29.71 -11.77 30.10
C TRP A 471 -29.67 -12.94 31.07
N GLU A 472 -30.81 -13.36 31.60
CA GLU A 472 -30.97 -14.60 32.37
C GLU A 472 -31.96 -15.53 31.65
N PRO A 473 -31.58 -16.80 31.37
CA PRO A 473 -32.50 -17.75 30.77
C PRO A 473 -33.54 -18.21 31.80
N PRO A 474 -34.80 -18.48 31.38
CA PRO A 474 -35.91 -18.70 32.31
C PRO A 474 -35.86 -20.03 33.09
N SER A 475 -35.17 -21.07 32.60
CA SER A 475 -35.19 -22.39 33.26
C SER A 475 -34.06 -23.37 32.89
N THR A 476 -33.13 -23.01 31.99
CA THR A 476 -32.17 -23.97 31.42
C THR A 476 -30.84 -23.29 31.10
N TYR A 477 -29.73 -24.00 31.33
CA TYR A 477 -28.41 -23.58 30.86
C TYR A 477 -28.32 -23.60 29.33
N VAL A 478 -27.51 -22.71 28.78
CA VAL A 478 -27.14 -22.74 27.36
C VAL A 478 -25.99 -23.70 27.16
N HIS A 479 -26.08 -24.58 26.16
CA HIS A 479 -25.01 -25.52 25.83
C HIS A 479 -24.04 -24.92 24.80
N ILE A 480 -24.55 -24.15 23.84
CA ILE A 480 -23.71 -23.46 22.83
C ILE A 480 -24.07 -21.98 22.78
N LEU A 481 -23.10 -21.12 23.12
CA LEU A 481 -23.17 -19.68 22.88
C LEU A 481 -22.46 -19.35 21.56
N VAL A 482 -23.15 -18.67 20.65
CA VAL A 482 -22.61 -18.27 19.35
C VAL A 482 -22.60 -16.75 19.25
N SER A 483 -21.46 -16.16 18.87
CA SER A 483 -21.32 -14.71 18.71
C SER A 483 -20.41 -14.32 17.55
N GLU A 484 -20.64 -13.12 17.00
CA GLU A 484 -19.77 -12.46 16.02
C GLU A 484 -19.55 -11.02 16.50
N LEU A 485 -18.71 -10.88 17.54
CA LEU A 485 -18.38 -9.60 18.18
C LEU A 485 -16.92 -9.19 17.91
N LEU A 486 -16.33 -9.75 16.85
CA LEU A 486 -14.93 -9.56 16.51
C LEU A 486 -14.75 -8.35 15.59
N GLY A 487 -13.82 -7.47 15.93
CA GLY A 487 -13.33 -6.45 15.03
C GLY A 487 -12.07 -6.88 14.27
N SER A 488 -11.51 -5.95 13.48
CA SER A 488 -10.28 -6.17 12.70
C SER A 488 -9.02 -6.51 13.51
N PHE A 489 -9.04 -6.25 14.83
CA PHE A 489 -7.99 -6.61 15.79
C PHE A 489 -8.51 -7.58 16.86
N ALA A 490 -9.47 -8.43 16.48
CA ALA A 490 -10.18 -9.37 17.34
C ALA A 490 -11.04 -8.68 18.41
N ASP A 491 -10.42 -8.20 19.49
CA ASP A 491 -11.10 -7.73 20.71
C ASP A 491 -11.51 -6.24 20.68
N ASN A 492 -11.20 -5.52 19.60
CA ASN A 492 -11.46 -4.07 19.50
C ASN A 492 -12.94 -3.67 19.45
N GLU A 493 -13.85 -4.64 19.38
CA GLU A 493 -15.31 -4.46 19.50
C GLU A 493 -15.87 -5.00 20.84
N LEU A 494 -15.00 -5.25 21.82
CA LEU A 494 -15.33 -5.63 23.19
C LEU A 494 -15.99 -7.01 23.34
N SER A 495 -15.62 -7.94 22.45
CA SER A 495 -16.00 -9.35 22.56
C SER A 495 -15.69 -9.96 23.95
N PRO A 496 -14.48 -9.76 24.55
CA PRO A 496 -14.20 -10.31 25.88
C PRO A 496 -15.20 -9.84 26.93
N GLU A 497 -15.39 -8.52 27.03
CA GLU A 497 -16.30 -7.91 28.01
C GLU A 497 -17.77 -8.35 27.83
N CYS A 498 -18.18 -8.58 26.59
CA CYS A 498 -19.52 -9.06 26.27
C CYS A 498 -19.71 -10.53 26.67
N LEU A 499 -18.75 -11.38 26.32
CA LEU A 499 -18.82 -12.83 26.57
C LEU A 499 -18.66 -13.16 28.05
N ASP A 500 -17.75 -12.48 28.76
CA ASP A 500 -17.59 -12.60 30.21
C ASP A 500 -18.91 -12.33 30.94
N GLY A 501 -19.63 -11.27 30.53
CA GLY A 501 -20.88 -10.88 31.18
C GLY A 501 -22.07 -11.81 30.93
N VAL A 502 -22.07 -12.58 29.83
CA VAL A 502 -23.12 -13.56 29.54
C VAL A 502 -22.73 -14.99 29.92
N GLN A 503 -21.46 -15.28 30.13
CA GLN A 503 -20.94 -16.63 30.37
C GLN A 503 -21.65 -17.41 31.47
N ARG A 504 -22.11 -16.75 32.54
CA ARG A 504 -22.88 -17.38 33.64
C ARG A 504 -24.15 -18.14 33.21
N VAL A 505 -24.65 -17.91 31.99
CA VAL A 505 -25.79 -18.67 31.43
C VAL A 505 -25.38 -19.98 30.77
N LEU A 506 -24.09 -20.14 30.49
CA LEU A 506 -23.51 -21.30 29.83
C LEU A 506 -23.45 -22.48 30.81
N HIS A 507 -23.65 -23.69 30.30
CA HIS A 507 -23.57 -24.91 31.10
C HIS A 507 -22.13 -25.07 31.65
N PRO A 508 -21.94 -25.30 32.97
CA PRO A 508 -20.62 -25.22 33.61
C PRO A 508 -19.62 -26.28 33.14
N THR A 509 -20.08 -27.47 32.73
CA THR A 509 -19.19 -28.59 32.38
C THR A 509 -19.12 -28.93 30.89
N VAL A 510 -20.19 -28.73 30.12
CA VAL A 510 -20.28 -29.08 28.69
C VAL A 510 -20.55 -27.85 27.81
N GLY A 511 -20.51 -26.65 28.41
CA GLY A 511 -20.74 -25.40 27.71
C GLY A 511 -19.67 -25.09 26.68
N ILE A 512 -20.10 -24.67 25.49
CA ILE A 512 -19.23 -24.34 24.37
C ILE A 512 -19.49 -22.88 23.96
N ASN A 513 -18.42 -22.09 23.83
CA ASN A 513 -18.47 -20.82 23.12
C ASN A 513 -17.99 -21.00 21.68
N ILE A 514 -18.65 -20.33 20.75
CA ILE A 514 -18.24 -20.16 19.37
C ILE A 514 -18.22 -18.64 19.10
N PRO A 515 -17.03 -18.01 19.01
CA PRO A 515 -15.71 -18.63 18.97
C PRO A 515 -15.20 -19.15 20.32
N GLN A 516 -14.34 -20.18 20.27
CA GLN A 516 -13.62 -20.69 21.44
C GLN A 516 -12.41 -19.82 21.79
N SER A 517 -11.70 -19.29 20.80
CA SER A 517 -10.63 -18.33 21.03
C SER A 517 -10.40 -17.41 19.84
N TYR A 518 -9.73 -16.30 20.11
CA TYR A 518 -9.26 -15.37 19.08
C TYR A 518 -8.03 -14.60 19.54
N THR A 519 -7.20 -14.27 18.56
CA THR A 519 -5.84 -13.79 18.78
C THR A 519 -5.58 -12.57 17.93
N ALA A 520 -5.20 -11.46 18.58
CA ALA A 520 -4.76 -10.24 17.91
C ALA A 520 -3.31 -10.40 17.42
N HIS A 521 -3.02 -9.91 16.22
CA HIS A 521 -1.74 -10.08 15.54
C HIS A 521 -1.27 -8.77 14.92
N TYR A 522 0.03 -8.50 14.90
CA TYR A 522 0.55 -7.20 14.48
C TYR A 522 1.92 -7.26 13.80
N THR A 523 2.19 -6.27 12.95
CA THR A 523 3.47 -6.08 12.27
C THR A 523 3.70 -4.61 11.88
N PRO A 524 4.92 -4.06 12.01
CA PRO A 524 5.23 -2.71 11.54
C PRO A 524 5.29 -2.68 10.00
N ILE A 525 4.72 -1.65 9.40
CA ILE A 525 4.63 -1.51 7.94
C ILE A 525 5.11 -0.15 7.44
N MET A 526 5.57 -0.15 6.19
CA MET A 526 5.75 1.06 5.40
C MET A 526 4.45 1.39 4.66
N ALA A 527 3.91 2.59 4.88
CA ALA A 527 2.64 3.03 4.29
C ALA A 527 2.64 4.55 4.00
N PRO A 528 3.49 5.05 3.07
CA PRO A 528 3.69 6.47 2.86
C PRO A 528 2.43 7.18 2.34
N LYS A 529 1.59 6.50 1.54
CA LYS A 529 0.31 7.05 1.07
C LYS A 529 -0.66 7.33 2.22
N ILE A 530 -0.81 6.38 3.15
CA ILE A 530 -1.66 6.52 4.33
C ILE A 530 -1.14 7.64 5.23
N HIS A 531 0.18 7.72 5.43
CA HIS A 531 0.79 8.80 6.20
C HIS A 531 0.55 10.19 5.58
N GLY A 532 0.68 10.31 4.25
CA GLY A 532 0.35 11.55 3.53
C GLY A 532 -1.11 11.96 3.67
N ASP A 533 -2.05 11.01 3.61
CA ASP A 533 -3.48 11.27 3.86
C ASP A 533 -3.70 11.80 5.29
N LEU A 534 -3.14 11.15 6.31
CA LEU A 534 -3.20 11.62 7.70
C LEU A 534 -2.67 13.06 7.83
N LEU A 535 -1.51 13.37 7.26
CA LEU A 535 -0.96 14.73 7.29
C LEU A 535 -1.92 15.75 6.67
N SER A 536 -2.60 15.41 5.57
CA SER A 536 -3.59 16.27 4.95
C SER A 536 -4.79 16.52 5.87
N ARG A 537 -5.28 15.47 6.56
CA ARG A 537 -6.40 15.56 7.52
C ARG A 537 -6.02 16.36 8.77
N ALA A 538 -4.78 16.25 9.25
CA ALA A 538 -4.28 16.95 10.44
C ALA A 538 -4.42 18.47 10.31
N THR A 539 -4.24 19.01 9.11
CA THR A 539 -4.37 20.46 8.85
C THR A 539 -5.81 20.96 8.93
N SER A 540 -6.80 20.06 8.91
CA SER A 540 -8.23 20.38 8.85
C SER A 540 -9.01 20.07 10.14
N SER A 541 -8.48 19.22 11.02
CA SER A 541 -9.17 18.74 12.23
C SER A 541 -8.63 19.43 13.49
N ASN A 542 -9.50 20.14 14.22
CA ASN A 542 -9.17 20.77 15.50
C ASN A 542 -9.59 19.97 16.75
N SER A 543 -10.28 18.82 16.61
CA SER A 543 -10.93 18.15 17.74
C SER A 543 -10.42 16.74 18.09
N VAL A 544 -9.93 15.98 17.11
CA VAL A 544 -9.43 14.61 17.33
C VAL A 544 -7.98 14.50 16.86
N ASP A 545 -7.11 14.00 17.73
CA ASP A 545 -5.75 13.67 17.36
C ASP A 545 -5.76 12.42 16.49
N ILE A 546 -5.64 12.63 15.18
CA ILE A 546 -5.76 11.58 14.17
C ILE A 546 -4.72 10.46 14.31
N TYR A 547 -3.64 10.68 15.08
CA TYR A 547 -2.60 9.68 15.36
C TYR A 547 -2.90 8.87 16.62
N GLU A 548 -3.88 9.28 17.43
CA GLU A 548 -4.35 8.59 18.63
C GLU A 548 -5.63 7.77 18.32
N VAL A 549 -5.80 7.36 17.07
CA VAL A 549 -6.98 6.60 16.61
C VAL A 549 -6.51 5.46 15.73
N PRO A 550 -6.93 4.21 15.99
CA PRO A 550 -6.78 3.13 15.03
C PRO A 550 -7.81 3.25 13.91
N TYR A 551 -7.46 2.81 12.71
CA TYR A 551 -8.35 2.86 11.54
C TYR A 551 -8.54 1.50 10.91
N VAL A 552 -9.75 1.18 10.45
CA VAL A 552 -9.99 0.03 9.57
C VAL A 552 -9.62 0.44 8.13
N VAL A 553 -8.74 -0.31 7.49
CA VAL A 553 -8.16 0.04 6.18
C VAL A 553 -7.92 -1.19 5.32
N MET A 554 -8.35 -1.15 4.06
CA MET A 554 -7.89 -2.10 3.05
C MET A 554 -6.46 -1.76 2.63
N LEU A 555 -5.48 -2.26 3.38
CA LEU A 555 -4.06 -2.02 3.15
C LEU A 555 -3.65 -2.55 1.76
N THR A 556 -3.27 -1.63 0.87
CA THR A 556 -2.91 -1.95 -0.52
C THR A 556 -1.51 -1.46 -0.84
N ALA A 557 -1.27 -0.15 -0.74
CA ALA A 557 0.03 0.46 -1.05
C ALA A 557 0.97 0.43 0.16
N ILE A 558 1.34 -0.79 0.58
CA ILE A 558 2.21 -1.03 1.75
C ILE A 558 3.40 -1.93 1.42
N ASP A 559 4.41 -1.91 2.27
CA ASP A 559 5.50 -2.89 2.28
C ASP A 559 5.73 -3.44 3.70
N PHE A 560 5.92 -4.75 3.79
CA PHE A 560 6.29 -5.44 5.04
C PHE A 560 7.81 -5.45 5.16
N LEU A 561 8.33 -4.59 6.05
CA LEU A 561 9.77 -4.40 6.21
C LEU A 561 10.46 -5.58 6.90
N SER A 562 9.75 -6.26 7.80
CA SER A 562 10.23 -7.47 8.48
C SER A 562 9.65 -8.71 7.81
N GLN A 563 10.53 -9.55 7.27
CA GLN A 563 10.16 -10.78 6.57
C GLN A 563 10.97 -11.97 7.11
N ASN A 564 10.38 -13.16 7.05
CA ASN A 564 11.06 -14.41 7.37
C ASN A 564 11.96 -14.86 6.20
N THR A 565 12.65 -15.98 6.36
CA THR A 565 13.54 -16.54 5.32
C THR A 565 12.83 -16.93 4.02
N ASN A 566 11.51 -17.12 4.06
CA ASN A 566 10.68 -17.45 2.90
C ASN A 566 10.15 -16.20 2.17
N GLY A 567 10.41 -14.99 2.70
CA GLY A 567 9.92 -13.73 2.14
C GLY A 567 8.48 -13.38 2.53
N GLU A 568 7.91 -14.08 3.50
CA GLU A 568 6.60 -13.81 4.12
C GLU A 568 6.76 -12.79 5.25
N PRO A 569 5.74 -11.98 5.55
CA PRO A 569 5.81 -10.99 6.62
C PRO A 569 5.97 -11.65 8.00
N ASN A 570 6.83 -11.10 8.85
CA ASN A 570 6.85 -11.47 10.26
C ASN A 570 5.66 -10.80 10.95
N ILE A 571 4.68 -11.60 11.33
CA ILE A 571 3.47 -11.17 12.05
C ILE A 571 3.47 -11.85 13.41
N HIS A 572 3.53 -11.05 14.47
CA HIS A 572 3.57 -11.57 15.84
C HIS A 572 2.18 -11.57 16.47
N GLN A 573 1.91 -12.57 17.29
CA GLN A 573 0.75 -12.59 18.19
C GLN A 573 0.97 -11.53 19.29
N ALA A 574 -0.04 -10.69 19.52
CA ALA A 574 -0.09 -9.77 20.64
C ALA A 574 -0.61 -10.48 21.89
N TRP A 575 -1.83 -11.01 21.82
CA TRP A 575 -2.49 -11.73 22.90
C TRP A 575 -3.65 -12.56 22.37
N GLU A 576 -4.13 -13.49 23.20
CA GLU A 576 -5.28 -14.35 22.94
C GLU A 576 -6.33 -14.16 24.03
N PHE A 577 -7.60 -14.28 23.66
CA PHE A 577 -8.72 -14.48 24.56
C PHE A 577 -9.36 -15.84 24.30
N LYS A 578 -9.74 -16.55 25.36
CA LYS A 578 -10.39 -17.86 25.31
C LYS A 578 -11.72 -17.81 26.03
N HIS A 579 -12.69 -18.55 25.51
CA HIS A 579 -14.06 -18.59 26.00
C HIS A 579 -14.53 -20.05 26.13
N PRO A 580 -15.13 -20.47 27.26
CA PRO A 580 -15.34 -19.67 28.46
C PRO A 580 -14.05 -19.38 29.24
N VAL A 581 -14.03 -18.26 29.97
CA VAL A 581 -12.99 -17.89 30.94
C VAL A 581 -13.20 -18.69 32.24
N PRO A 582 -12.15 -19.24 32.88
CA PRO A 582 -12.29 -19.89 34.19
C PRO A 582 -12.94 -18.97 35.25
N GLU A 583 -13.79 -19.53 36.13
CA GLU A 583 -14.52 -18.73 37.14
C GLU A 583 -13.58 -17.98 38.08
N ASP A 584 -12.43 -18.57 38.42
CA ASP A 584 -11.41 -17.97 39.29
C ASP A 584 -10.73 -16.73 38.68
N GLU A 585 -10.67 -16.64 37.35
CA GLU A 585 -10.15 -15.45 36.66
C GLU A 585 -11.16 -14.29 36.66
N LEU A 586 -12.46 -14.59 36.71
CA LEU A 586 -13.55 -13.60 36.72
C LEU A 586 -13.82 -13.02 38.12
N GLU A 587 -13.46 -13.74 39.20
CA GLU A 587 -13.75 -13.37 40.59
C GLU A 587 -12.67 -12.47 41.26
N HIS A 588 -11.69 -11.95 40.52
CA HIS A 588 -10.57 -11.21 41.12
C HIS A 588 -10.99 -9.89 41.82
N ASP A 589 -10.43 -9.64 43.02
CA ASP A 589 -10.61 -8.44 43.88
C ASP A 589 -10.18 -7.11 43.22
N CYS A 590 -9.55 -7.16 42.05
CA CYS A 590 -8.99 -6.03 41.32
C CYS A 590 -9.97 -5.57 40.23
N GLY A 591 -10.96 -4.74 40.57
CA GLY A 591 -11.75 -3.98 39.59
C GLY A 591 -12.67 -4.79 38.63
N PHE A 592 -13.62 -4.09 38.02
CA PHE A 592 -14.41 -4.67 36.92
C PHE A 592 -13.54 -4.68 35.66
N ASN A 593 -13.25 -5.86 35.10
CA ASN A 593 -12.56 -6.09 33.81
C ASN A 593 -11.01 -6.05 33.80
N ASP A 594 -10.31 -5.95 34.94
CA ASP A 594 -8.84 -5.83 34.92
C ASP A 594 -8.14 -7.10 34.40
N HIS A 595 -8.77 -8.28 34.54
CA HIS A 595 -8.27 -9.54 33.99
C HIS A 595 -8.16 -9.53 32.46
N ASN A 596 -8.83 -8.60 31.78
CA ASN A 596 -8.77 -8.41 30.33
C ASN A 596 -7.72 -7.40 29.85
N GLN A 597 -6.89 -6.84 30.74
CA GLN A 597 -5.73 -6.03 30.33
C GLN A 597 -4.65 -6.91 29.69
N ARG A 598 -3.94 -6.39 28.69
CA ARG A 598 -2.91 -7.13 27.94
C ARG A 598 -1.71 -6.25 27.62
N GLU A 599 -0.55 -6.87 27.50
CA GLU A 599 0.70 -6.25 27.04
C GLU A 599 1.42 -7.20 26.08
N ALA A 600 1.99 -6.64 25.01
CA ALA A 600 2.79 -7.38 24.05
C ALA A 600 4.01 -6.57 23.62
N ILE A 601 5.17 -7.22 23.54
CA ILE A 601 6.40 -6.64 23.02
C ILE A 601 7.01 -7.65 22.05
N ALA A 602 7.27 -7.21 20.82
CA ALA A 602 7.90 -8.06 19.80
C ALA A 602 9.00 -7.31 19.06
N ALA A 603 10.06 -8.03 18.73
CA ALA A 603 11.18 -7.56 17.93
C ALA A 603 11.05 -8.09 16.50
N PHE A 604 11.19 -7.19 15.54
CA PHE A 604 11.01 -7.40 14.11
C PHE A 604 12.35 -7.17 13.41
N PRO A 605 13.06 -8.23 12.98
CA PRO A 605 14.31 -8.08 12.24
C PRO A 605 14.03 -7.50 10.85
N ILE A 606 14.81 -6.51 10.43
CA ILE A 606 14.65 -5.79 9.17
C ILE A 606 15.96 -5.88 8.40
N SER A 607 16.00 -6.75 7.39
CA SER A 607 17.21 -6.96 6.59
C SER A 607 17.50 -5.81 5.63
N ARG A 608 16.46 -5.07 5.21
CA ARG A 608 16.56 -4.02 4.20
C ARG A 608 16.01 -2.72 4.73
N ARG A 609 16.76 -1.64 4.56
CA ARG A 609 16.41 -0.31 5.05
C ARG A 609 15.04 0.13 4.54
N GLY A 610 14.38 1.04 5.25
CA GLY A 610 13.02 1.51 4.98
C GLY A 610 12.54 2.56 5.97
N VAL A 611 11.22 2.82 5.98
CA VAL A 611 10.58 3.73 6.93
C VAL A 611 9.26 3.13 7.42
N ILE A 612 9.13 2.94 8.73
CA ILE A 612 7.88 2.50 9.36
C ILE A 612 6.96 3.70 9.53
N HIS A 613 5.73 3.59 9.06
CA HIS A 613 4.72 4.66 9.17
C HIS A 613 3.62 4.34 10.17
N GLY A 614 3.47 3.06 10.52
CA GLY A 614 2.43 2.54 11.40
C GLY A 614 2.54 1.03 11.59
N ILE A 615 1.60 0.49 12.34
CA ILE A 615 1.48 -0.93 12.64
C ILE A 615 0.19 -1.45 12.00
N ALA A 616 0.28 -2.52 11.22
CA ALA A 616 -0.89 -3.24 10.74
C ALA A 616 -1.30 -4.28 11.79
N GLY A 617 -2.60 -4.35 12.06
CA GLY A 617 -3.21 -5.33 12.93
C GLY A 617 -4.17 -6.25 12.19
N TYR A 618 -4.19 -7.50 12.61
CA TYR A 618 -4.99 -8.60 12.07
C TYR A 618 -5.52 -9.45 13.23
N PHE A 619 -6.33 -10.45 12.91
CA PHE A 619 -6.71 -11.49 13.86
C PHE A 619 -6.77 -12.88 13.24
N GLU A 620 -6.67 -13.87 14.12
CA GLU A 620 -7.10 -15.24 13.86
C GLU A 620 -8.11 -15.66 14.93
N CYS A 621 -8.98 -16.59 14.58
CA CYS A 621 -10.04 -17.06 15.46
C CYS A 621 -10.26 -18.56 15.27
N VAL A 622 -10.27 -19.29 16.37
CA VAL A 622 -10.75 -20.67 16.42
C VAL A 622 -12.23 -20.61 16.76
N LEU A 623 -13.08 -20.88 15.76
CA LEU A 623 -14.51 -20.95 15.97
C LEU A 623 -14.86 -22.17 16.82
N TYR A 624 -14.32 -23.34 16.45
CA TYR A 624 -14.49 -24.57 17.20
C TYR A 624 -13.39 -25.59 16.85
N GLU A 625 -12.74 -26.12 17.87
CA GLU A 625 -11.91 -27.31 17.87
C GLU A 625 -12.60 -28.37 18.75
N ASN A 626 -12.72 -29.59 18.23
CA ASN A 626 -13.30 -30.68 18.99
C ASN A 626 -12.35 -31.19 20.09
N ALA A 627 -12.90 -31.80 21.14
CA ALA A 627 -12.12 -32.21 22.31
C ALA A 627 -10.95 -33.17 22.01
N ASN A 628 -11.02 -33.89 20.89
CA ASN A 628 -9.99 -34.85 20.46
C ASN A 628 -8.97 -34.25 19.48
N GLY A 629 -9.09 -32.98 19.11
CA GLY A 629 -8.20 -32.28 18.18
C GLY A 629 -8.19 -32.85 16.75
N THR A 630 -9.26 -33.54 16.34
CA THR A 630 -9.37 -34.17 15.01
C THR A 630 -10.03 -33.26 13.98
N ALA A 631 -10.75 -32.21 14.41
CA ALA A 631 -11.37 -31.23 13.54
C ALA A 631 -11.30 -29.84 14.17
N ILE A 632 -10.86 -28.87 13.37
CA ILE A 632 -10.78 -27.46 13.74
C ILE A 632 -11.42 -26.60 12.65
N VAL A 633 -12.18 -25.59 13.05
CA VAL A 633 -12.75 -24.58 12.16
C VAL A 633 -12.22 -23.21 12.57
N GLU A 634 -11.54 -22.54 11.64
CA GLU A 634 -10.85 -21.29 11.90
C GLU A 634 -11.25 -20.18 10.91
N LEU A 635 -10.98 -18.94 11.32
CA LEU A 635 -10.98 -17.74 10.50
C LEU A 635 -9.65 -17.00 10.67
N SER A 636 -9.17 -16.36 9.61
CA SER A 636 -7.99 -15.50 9.64
C SER A 636 -8.15 -14.28 8.73
N THR A 637 -7.62 -13.16 9.18
CA THR A 637 -7.40 -11.97 8.35
C THR A 637 -5.92 -11.73 8.05
N ARG A 638 -5.02 -12.59 8.56
CA ARG A 638 -3.59 -12.43 8.31
C ARG A 638 -3.25 -12.75 6.86
N PRO A 639 -2.43 -11.94 6.19
CA PRO A 639 -2.09 -12.14 4.79
C PRO A 639 -1.34 -13.46 4.51
N ASP A 640 -0.65 -14.04 5.50
CA ASP A 640 0.10 -15.28 5.37
C ASP A 640 -0.74 -16.55 5.62
N THR A 641 -1.89 -16.45 6.32
CA THR A 641 -2.74 -17.62 6.65
C THR A 641 -4.16 -17.56 6.07
N ILE A 642 -4.61 -16.41 5.57
CA ILE A 642 -5.99 -16.22 5.05
C ILE A 642 -6.33 -17.21 3.92
N ASP A 643 -5.42 -17.47 2.99
CA ASP A 643 -5.66 -18.40 1.87
C ASP A 643 -5.87 -19.84 2.34
N ALA A 644 -5.29 -20.22 3.48
CA ALA A 644 -5.43 -21.54 4.06
C ALA A 644 -6.68 -21.68 4.94
N LYS A 645 -7.00 -20.64 5.72
CA LYS A 645 -8.05 -20.70 6.77
C LYS A 645 -9.40 -20.13 6.34
N SER A 646 -9.40 -19.09 5.51
CA SER A 646 -10.60 -18.29 5.19
C SER A 646 -10.46 -17.60 3.84
N LYS A 647 -10.07 -18.38 2.83
CA LYS A 647 -9.89 -17.90 1.46
C LYS A 647 -11.15 -17.18 0.97
N ASP A 648 -10.94 -16.04 0.30
CA ASP A 648 -11.99 -15.20 -0.28
C ASP A 648 -12.94 -14.52 0.72
N MET A 649 -12.62 -14.53 2.02
CA MET A 649 -13.36 -13.78 3.05
C MET A 649 -13.21 -12.26 2.85
N ILE A 650 -14.31 -11.52 3.02
CA ILE A 650 -14.40 -10.07 2.72
C ILE A 650 -14.88 -9.20 3.89
N SER A 651 -15.31 -9.81 5.00
CA SER A 651 -15.96 -9.12 6.12
C SER A 651 -15.06 -8.13 6.87
N TRP A 652 -13.74 -8.36 6.89
CA TRP A 652 -12.81 -7.56 7.69
C TRP A 652 -11.63 -7.10 6.85
N PHE A 653 -11.45 -5.78 6.80
CA PHE A 653 -10.15 -5.21 6.45
C PHE A 653 -9.23 -5.21 7.68
N ALA A 654 -7.94 -5.00 7.45
CA ALA A 654 -6.97 -4.86 8.53
C ALA A 654 -7.23 -3.59 9.36
N ILE A 655 -6.71 -3.56 10.59
CA ILE A 655 -6.63 -2.33 11.37
C ILE A 655 -5.24 -1.69 11.20
N TYR A 656 -5.15 -0.37 11.30
CA TYR A 656 -3.92 0.40 11.17
C TYR A 656 -3.76 1.33 12.37
N PHE A 657 -2.65 1.17 13.10
CA PHE A 657 -2.24 2.03 14.19
C PHE A 657 -1.16 3.01 13.69
N PRO A 658 -1.49 4.29 13.51
CA PRO A 658 -0.59 5.27 12.90
C PRO A 658 0.56 5.67 13.83
N LEU A 659 1.67 6.11 13.26
CA LEU A 659 2.71 6.85 13.97
C LEU A 659 2.71 8.32 13.53
N ARG A 660 2.89 9.24 14.48
CA ARG A 660 3.02 10.68 14.19
C ARG A 660 4.28 10.96 13.39
N THR A 661 5.39 10.37 13.82
CA THR A 661 6.71 10.53 13.21
C THR A 661 7.10 9.22 12.52
N PRO A 662 7.33 9.22 11.20
CA PRO A 662 7.84 8.03 10.51
C PRO A 662 9.20 7.62 11.06
N MET A 663 9.42 6.31 11.21
CA MET A 663 10.59 5.74 11.87
C MET A 663 11.58 5.17 10.84
N PRO A 664 12.75 5.80 10.62
CA PRO A 664 13.74 5.28 9.70
C PRO A 664 14.38 4.00 10.24
N VAL A 665 14.55 3.01 9.38
CA VAL A 665 15.22 1.74 9.71
C VAL A 665 16.32 1.49 8.67
N PRO A 666 17.61 1.39 9.08
CA PRO A 666 18.72 1.02 8.20
C PRO A 666 18.70 -0.45 7.77
N ASP A 667 19.64 -0.85 6.92
CA ASP A 667 19.88 -2.27 6.61
C ASP A 667 20.34 -3.02 7.87
N ASP A 668 20.01 -4.31 7.94
CA ASP A 668 20.34 -5.20 9.07
C ASP A 668 20.01 -4.59 10.45
N SER A 669 18.81 -4.01 10.55
CA SER A 669 18.30 -3.34 11.75
C SER A 669 17.17 -4.16 12.39
N GLU A 670 16.62 -3.64 13.48
CA GLU A 670 15.49 -4.23 14.19
C GLU A 670 14.51 -3.12 14.59
N ALA A 671 13.22 -3.40 14.48
CA ALA A 671 12.18 -2.59 15.11
C ALA A 671 11.57 -3.35 16.29
N GLN A 672 11.38 -2.69 17.42
CA GLN A 672 10.62 -3.23 18.53
C GLN A 672 9.28 -2.51 18.59
N VAL A 673 8.20 -3.27 18.69
CA VAL A 673 6.85 -2.73 18.81
C VAL A 673 6.26 -3.19 20.14
N SER A 674 5.89 -2.22 20.97
CA SER A 674 5.26 -2.43 22.26
C SER A 674 3.81 -1.97 22.19
N PHE A 675 2.92 -2.78 22.76
CA PHE A 675 1.49 -2.64 22.60
C PHE A 675 0.78 -2.99 23.90
N TRP A 676 -0.20 -2.18 24.30
CA TRP A 676 -0.96 -2.39 25.53
C TRP A 676 -2.46 -2.27 25.28
N ARG A 677 -3.24 -3.08 26.00
CA ARG A 677 -4.69 -3.00 26.10
C ARG A 677 -5.05 -2.67 27.54
N HIS A 678 -5.75 -1.56 27.72
CA HIS A 678 -6.11 -1.02 29.03
C HIS A 678 -7.62 -0.92 29.21
N THR A 679 -8.05 -0.91 30.47
CA THR A 679 -9.42 -0.60 30.90
C THR A 679 -9.40 0.35 32.09
N ASP A 680 -10.44 1.15 32.26
CA ASP A 680 -10.72 1.92 33.49
C ASP A 680 -12.05 1.53 34.15
N GLY A 681 -12.61 0.39 33.74
CA GLY A 681 -13.93 -0.08 34.16
C GLY A 681 -15.10 0.56 33.39
N ARG A 682 -14.85 1.62 32.59
CA ARG A 682 -15.86 2.25 31.72
C ARG A 682 -15.50 2.17 30.24
N LYS A 683 -14.22 2.30 29.92
CA LYS A 683 -13.68 2.26 28.56
C LYS A 683 -12.57 1.24 28.46
N VAL A 684 -12.39 0.73 27.25
CA VAL A 684 -11.21 -0.02 26.83
C VAL A 684 -10.49 0.74 25.72
N TRP A 685 -9.16 0.75 25.76
CA TRP A 685 -8.35 1.40 24.73
C TRP A 685 -7.00 0.71 24.57
N TYR A 686 -6.30 1.10 23.50
CA TYR A 686 -4.95 0.65 23.19
C TYR A 686 -3.94 1.79 23.27
N ASP A 687 -2.75 1.46 23.76
CA ASP A 687 -1.55 2.30 23.66
C ASP A 687 -0.49 1.57 22.83
N TRP A 688 0.29 2.28 22.02
CA TRP A 688 1.34 1.67 21.19
C TRP A 688 2.58 2.56 21.03
N MET A 689 3.73 1.92 20.86
CA MET A 689 5.03 2.56 20.67
C MET A 689 5.92 1.72 19.74
N VAL A 690 6.76 2.40 18.95
CA VAL A 690 7.76 1.77 18.08
C VAL A 690 9.14 2.34 18.38
N GLU A 691 10.10 1.45 18.54
CA GLU A 691 11.52 1.75 18.69
C GLU A 691 12.31 1.09 17.55
N THR A 692 13.39 1.73 17.10
CA THR A 692 14.24 1.20 16.04
C THR A 692 15.68 1.11 16.51
N PHE A 693 16.37 0.03 16.15
CA PHE A 693 17.71 -0.28 16.63
C PHE A 693 18.63 -0.71 15.48
N SER A 694 19.91 -0.34 15.58
CA SER A 694 20.99 -0.86 14.73
C SER A 694 21.94 -1.72 15.57
N PHE A 695 22.72 -2.56 14.91
CA PHE A 695 23.76 -3.37 15.53
C PHE A 695 25.14 -2.87 15.12
N VAL A 696 25.90 -2.35 16.07
CA VAL A 696 27.29 -1.92 15.86
C VAL A 696 28.24 -3.00 16.38
N LEU A 697 29.29 -3.30 15.62
CA LEU A 697 30.35 -4.21 16.05
C LEU A 697 31.31 -3.47 17.00
N SER A 698 31.48 -4.00 18.21
CA SER A 698 32.51 -3.54 19.15
C SER A 698 33.63 -4.57 19.21
N SER A 699 34.87 -4.12 19.00
CA SER A 699 36.06 -4.94 19.30
C SER A 699 36.30 -4.98 20.81
N ALA A 700 36.92 -6.06 21.30
CA ALA A 700 37.27 -6.22 22.71
C ALA A 700 38.25 -5.15 23.25
N GLU A 701 38.92 -4.39 22.37
CA GLU A 701 39.88 -3.34 22.72
C GLU A 701 39.28 -1.92 22.79
N GLY A 702 37.94 -1.77 22.74
CA GLY A 702 37.26 -0.49 22.93
C GLY A 702 37.30 0.47 21.74
N GLY A 703 37.75 0.01 20.57
CA GLY A 703 37.68 0.77 19.31
C GLY A 703 36.35 0.53 18.58
N ILE A 704 35.55 1.59 18.41
CA ILE A 704 34.34 1.57 17.56
C ILE A 704 34.82 1.68 16.10
N THR A 705 34.67 0.62 15.31
CA THR A 705 34.90 0.68 13.85
C THR A 705 33.55 0.58 13.13
N SER A 706 33.11 1.67 12.50
CA SER A 706 32.00 1.67 11.54
C SER A 706 32.53 1.23 10.18
N SER A 707 32.64 -0.08 9.94
CA SER A 707 32.95 -0.60 8.61
C SER A 707 31.77 -1.46 8.12
N PRO A 708 31.33 -1.30 6.86
CA PRO A 708 30.30 -2.14 6.28
C PRO A 708 30.76 -3.61 6.24
N MET A 709 29.83 -4.56 6.43
CA MET A 709 30.09 -6.00 6.58
C MET A 709 30.86 -6.66 5.42
N THR A 710 31.12 -5.97 4.31
CA THR A 710 31.69 -6.54 3.09
C THR A 710 33.23 -6.61 3.06
N VAL A 711 33.95 -6.01 4.02
CA VAL A 711 35.44 -5.97 4.03
C VAL A 711 36.07 -6.69 5.24
N LEU A 712 35.43 -7.73 5.76
CA LEU A 712 36.04 -8.60 6.79
C LEU A 712 36.27 -10.01 6.23
N SER A 713 37.17 -10.13 5.24
CA SER A 713 37.57 -11.44 4.69
C SER A 713 38.71 -12.12 5.44
N GLN A 714 39.17 -11.60 6.60
CA GLN A 714 40.35 -12.18 7.29
C GLN A 714 40.29 -12.27 8.82
N LYS A 715 39.14 -12.09 9.48
CA LYS A 715 38.99 -12.39 10.93
C LYS A 715 37.75 -13.23 11.20
N SER A 716 37.87 -14.24 12.06
CA SER A 716 36.74 -15.10 12.47
C SER A 716 35.69 -14.26 13.20
N SER A 717 34.40 -14.58 12.96
CA SER A 717 33.25 -13.88 13.55
C SER A 717 33.15 -13.96 15.08
N SER A 718 34.10 -14.62 15.75
CA SER A 718 34.18 -14.82 17.20
C SER A 718 34.69 -13.61 17.99
N ASP A 719 35.33 -12.64 17.32
CA ASP A 719 36.10 -11.59 18.01
C ASP A 719 35.33 -10.26 18.21
N TYR A 720 34.07 -10.20 17.78
CA TYR A 720 33.25 -8.99 17.82
C TYR A 720 31.96 -9.22 18.62
N THR A 721 31.66 -8.30 19.52
CA THR A 721 30.35 -8.25 20.20
C THR A 721 29.42 -7.30 19.45
N ARG A 722 28.19 -7.75 19.14
CA ARG A 722 27.15 -6.89 18.55
C ARG A 722 26.50 -6.07 19.66
N LYS A 723 26.68 -4.75 19.63
CA LYS A 723 25.99 -3.80 20.51
C LYS A 723 24.72 -3.30 19.82
N ARG A 724 23.57 -3.52 20.45
CA ARG A 724 22.27 -2.96 20.03
C ARG A 724 22.20 -1.49 20.43
N VAL A 725 21.95 -0.60 19.47
CA VAL A 725 21.95 0.86 19.65
C VAL A 725 20.63 1.44 19.14
N PRO A 726 19.91 2.25 19.93
CA PRO A 726 18.67 2.89 19.46
C PRO A 726 18.96 3.93 18.38
N ILE A 727 18.13 3.97 17.34
CA ILE A 727 18.18 4.94 16.23
C ILE A 727 17.11 6.01 16.44
N ALA A 728 15.87 5.59 16.64
CA ALA A 728 14.72 6.46 16.82
C ALA A 728 13.67 5.78 17.71
N VAL A 729 12.93 6.60 18.46
CA VAL A 729 11.81 6.20 19.32
C VAL A 729 10.58 7.05 18.96
N SER A 730 9.41 6.43 18.81
CA SER A 730 8.16 7.15 18.60
C SER A 730 7.60 7.67 19.94
N ASP A 731 6.75 8.69 19.88
CA ASP A 731 5.88 8.99 21.03
C ASP A 731 4.96 7.79 21.32
N ILE A 732 4.52 7.66 22.58
CA ILE A 732 3.43 6.74 22.93
C ILE A 732 2.13 7.33 22.40
N CYS A 733 1.48 6.60 21.50
CA CYS A 733 0.15 6.96 20.99
C CYS A 733 -0.91 6.23 21.83
N SER A 734 -1.98 6.94 22.22
CA SER A 734 -3.03 6.39 23.08
C SER A 734 -4.41 6.63 22.52
N SER A 735 -5.18 5.56 22.30
CA SER A 735 -6.57 5.67 21.84
C SER A 735 -7.58 5.99 22.94
N LYS A 736 -7.14 6.28 24.18
CA LYS A 736 -7.99 6.49 25.35
C LYS A 736 -9.12 7.50 25.15
N LYS A 737 -8.86 8.61 24.45
CA LYS A 737 -9.89 9.64 24.17
C LYS A 737 -11.08 9.05 23.41
N ASN A 738 -10.80 8.16 22.46
CA ASN A 738 -11.76 7.48 21.59
C ASN A 738 -11.99 6.01 21.99
N GLY A 739 -11.58 5.62 23.20
CA GLY A 739 -11.69 4.25 23.69
C GLY A 739 -13.14 3.77 23.68
N CYS A 740 -13.33 2.50 23.35
CA CYS A 740 -14.63 1.85 23.24
C CYS A 740 -15.33 1.86 24.60
N LEU A 741 -16.60 2.28 24.63
CA LEU A 741 -17.42 2.30 25.83
C LEU A 741 -18.04 0.92 26.08
N MET A 742 -17.90 0.42 27.30
CA MET A 742 -18.57 -0.80 27.77
C MET A 742 -20.04 -0.56 28.06
#